data_AF-A0A5B0FK25-F1
#
_entry.id   AF-A0A5B0FK25-F1
#
_cell.length_a   1.000
_cell.length_b   1.000
_cell.length_c   1.000
_cell.angle_alpha   90.00
_cell.angle_beta   90.00
_cell.angle_gamma   90.00
#
_symmetry.space_group_name_H-M   'P 1'
#
loop_
_entity.id
_entity.type
_entity.pdbx_description
1 polymer ?
#
loop_
_entity_poly.entity_id
_entity_poly.type
_entity_poly.pdbx_seq_one_letter_code
_entity_poly.pdbx_strand_id
1 'polypeptide(L)'
;MSKSSLIWATGILIFLAGSGLWAWNRFGPSQNRYYPETTKGFPVATTIDSSSNACDLTIRRYRQIGSEMQFELAAKAGGLAPYDVEISQSGKTQTLKDLPHRYGTWLTIQKADLNAGEARIRVVSLGQPGCETTASFHFDEKLKEEIPDVSQWIRHGSKDNFLDVRPVSRDGKLFLKDFANYNDGRTKVVMIDGIGVNGLENGIEVRPGYLYSVTARWIDAPYNDWWNALKNRSVRQQNIWISGKVDNQAKSALTRIEIPEWFSPPRGLNVTFDTKFPEFDPIKDKIVAQYRLNDEVPSINYYKRGIGYLFNTEKEYPSNKLHYTATPNYFNDKDEKWFAKLTKEEVETLAGVPGFGVYALDFEFWNQHYPSEVKQRLIWFTNVIRKNHPEMRLMDYWGGGAYTNPHINTVGGANPKDFIKDYQEPKSNNSNFDVLPNGESLRKAFTATPIDVYPKPMFAMDGQGNSPNNFVLLSAVHSLRINQLIPYQKDNKFIFYGWNRYMPLYKDPINPWHYNLTDPKGELIMNQLEMMPASQALSFSLFSLILFDGYYLWQDGPPSGSDPNAYKLSKDGWGWGYEWYPADGKTPENEVGRNAKGKGAPWYWDFPTEYYVLGNWMAKQVEDVIVGGTVQDLAFNFNGDWITPKKEQALLAIDQKQPFITSITKGKQIVVLAVDSFQSPNAVRTTKVRLPDGTETNVELYGNWPSLYRGTLTGAR
;
A
#
# COMPACT_ATOMS: atom_id res chain seq x y z
N MET A 1 58.53 26.91 -14.53
CA MET A 1 57.60 25.77 -14.65
C MET A 1 57.55 25.32 -16.09
N SER A 2 57.72 24.02 -16.37
CA SER A 2 57.65 23.50 -17.74
C SER A 2 56.19 23.53 -18.25
N LYS A 3 55.96 23.66 -19.56
CA LYS A 3 54.61 23.62 -20.16
C LYS A 3 53.83 22.36 -19.75
N SER A 4 54.53 21.25 -19.54
CA SER A 4 53.99 19.98 -19.08
C SER A 4 53.42 20.06 -17.65
N SER A 5 54.12 20.76 -16.75
CA SER A 5 53.69 20.94 -15.36
C SER A 5 52.40 21.78 -15.25
N LEU A 6 52.23 22.74 -16.15
CA LEU A 6 51.02 23.57 -16.22
C LEU A 6 49.81 22.76 -16.70
N ILE A 7 49.99 21.92 -17.73
CA ILE A 7 48.92 21.04 -18.26
C ILE A 7 48.46 20.04 -17.20
N TRP A 8 49.38 19.44 -16.44
CA TRP A 8 49.03 18.53 -15.34
C TRP A 8 48.30 19.24 -14.20
N ALA A 9 48.76 20.43 -13.79
CA ALA A 9 48.08 21.22 -12.76
C ALA A 9 46.66 21.62 -13.19
N THR A 10 46.47 22.04 -14.45
CA THR A 10 45.15 22.35 -15.02
C THR A 10 44.26 21.11 -15.11
N GLY A 11 44.81 19.97 -15.53
CA GLY A 11 44.08 18.69 -15.58
C GLY A 11 43.60 18.24 -14.20
N ILE A 12 44.46 18.35 -13.17
CA ILE A 12 44.11 18.02 -11.79
C ILE A 12 43.05 18.99 -11.24
N LEU A 13 43.18 20.30 -11.49
CA LEU A 13 42.18 21.29 -11.07
C LEU A 13 40.82 21.07 -11.74
N ILE A 14 40.80 20.75 -13.04
CA ILE A 14 39.56 20.40 -13.75
C ILE A 14 38.96 19.11 -13.18
N PHE A 15 39.77 18.10 -12.90
CA PHE A 15 39.31 16.85 -12.29
C PHE A 15 38.75 17.08 -10.88
N LEU A 16 39.43 17.85 -10.03
CA LEU A 16 38.98 18.16 -8.67
C LEU A 16 37.74 19.07 -8.67
N ALA A 17 37.67 20.08 -9.53
CA ALA A 17 36.51 20.94 -9.67
C ALA A 17 35.30 20.16 -10.23
N GLY A 18 35.51 19.32 -11.25
CA GLY A 18 34.47 18.45 -11.81
C GLY A 18 33.98 17.42 -10.80
N SER A 19 34.90 16.79 -10.06
CA SER A 19 34.58 15.85 -8.98
C SER A 19 33.87 16.53 -7.80
N GLY A 20 34.29 17.75 -7.45
CA GLY A 20 33.67 18.57 -6.42
C GLY A 20 32.25 19.01 -6.78
N LEU A 21 32.04 19.47 -8.02
CA LEU A 21 30.71 19.80 -8.55
C LEU A 21 29.81 18.56 -8.64
N TRP A 22 30.36 17.43 -9.09
CA TRP A 22 29.64 16.16 -9.09
C TRP A 22 29.23 15.75 -7.67
N ALA A 23 30.16 15.78 -6.71
CA ALA A 23 29.90 15.43 -5.32
C ALA A 23 28.89 16.40 -4.67
N TRP A 24 28.98 17.70 -4.95
CA TRP A 24 28.03 18.70 -4.47
C TRP A 24 26.63 18.49 -5.07
N ASN A 25 26.53 18.27 -6.38
CA ASN A 25 25.24 17.95 -7.02
C ASN A 25 24.66 16.63 -6.50
N ARG A 26 25.53 15.67 -6.14
CA ARG A 26 25.13 14.35 -5.64
C ARG A 26 24.68 14.37 -4.19
N PHE A 27 25.44 15.01 -3.30
CA PHE A 27 25.29 14.92 -1.84
C PHE A 27 24.92 16.25 -1.17
N GLY A 28 25.13 17.38 -1.84
CA GLY A 28 24.72 18.69 -1.35
C GLY A 28 23.20 18.88 -1.33
N PRO A 29 22.68 19.81 -0.51
CA PRO A 29 21.26 20.09 -0.39
C PRO A 29 20.71 20.76 -1.64
N SER A 30 19.46 20.47 -1.97
CA SER A 30 18.74 21.11 -3.07
C SER A 30 17.47 21.85 -2.63
N GLN A 31 17.25 21.96 -1.32
CA GLN A 31 16.09 22.63 -0.71
C GLN A 31 15.84 24.03 -1.32
N ASN A 32 14.57 24.40 -1.50
CA ASN A 32 14.10 25.66 -2.08
C ASN A 32 14.30 25.83 -3.59
N ARG A 33 14.68 24.77 -4.32
CA ARG A 33 14.70 24.81 -5.78
C ARG A 33 13.28 24.72 -6.34
N TYR A 34 12.93 25.67 -7.19
CA TYR A 34 11.69 25.64 -7.96
C TYR A 34 11.83 24.75 -9.19
N TYR A 35 10.87 23.86 -9.40
CA TYR A 35 10.80 22.95 -10.54
C TYR A 35 9.56 23.28 -11.38
N PRO A 36 9.70 24.07 -12.47
CA PRO A 36 8.58 24.38 -13.33
C PRO A 36 8.14 23.14 -14.11
N GLU A 37 6.83 22.93 -14.18
CA GLU A 37 6.25 21.90 -15.04
C GLU A 37 6.61 22.14 -16.52
N THR A 38 6.97 21.08 -17.22
CA THR A 38 7.21 21.09 -18.66
C THR A 38 5.93 20.72 -19.40
N THR A 39 5.11 21.71 -19.74
CA THR A 39 3.84 21.49 -20.44
C THR A 39 3.95 21.46 -21.97
N LYS A 40 5.18 21.52 -22.52
CA LYS A 40 5.43 21.63 -23.98
C LYS A 40 4.81 20.50 -24.82
N GLY A 41 4.57 19.33 -24.23
CA GLY A 41 3.97 18.17 -24.91
C GLY A 41 2.45 18.28 -25.14
N PHE A 42 1.75 19.22 -24.50
CA PHE A 42 0.30 19.36 -24.64
C PHE A 42 -0.11 20.31 -25.77
N PRO A 43 -1.26 20.08 -26.44
CA PRO A 43 -1.82 21.01 -27.42
C PRO A 43 -1.96 22.45 -26.89
N VAL A 44 -1.73 23.43 -27.77
CA VAL A 44 -1.83 24.87 -27.47
C VAL A 44 -3.26 25.34 -27.72
N ALA A 45 -3.84 26.08 -26.78
CA ALA A 45 -5.08 26.80 -26.99
C ALA A 45 -4.77 28.14 -27.68
N THR A 46 -5.48 28.47 -28.76
CA THR A 46 -5.22 29.69 -29.53
C THR A 46 -6.08 30.83 -28.98
N THR A 47 -5.46 31.80 -28.31
CA THR A 47 -6.19 32.97 -27.78
C THR A 47 -6.88 33.72 -28.91
N ILE A 48 -8.20 33.92 -28.78
CA ILE A 48 -9.01 34.70 -29.73
C ILE A 48 -9.14 36.14 -29.24
N ASP A 49 -9.48 36.28 -27.95
CA ASP A 49 -9.65 37.58 -27.30
C ASP A 49 -9.25 37.45 -25.82
N SER A 50 -8.50 38.42 -25.33
CA SER A 50 -8.22 38.60 -23.90
C SER A 50 -8.57 40.02 -23.52
N SER A 51 -9.82 40.27 -23.13
CA SER A 51 -10.24 41.51 -22.49
C SER A 51 -9.69 41.66 -21.06
N SER A 52 -8.76 40.79 -20.66
CA SER A 52 -8.11 40.70 -19.36
C SER A 52 -7.07 41.82 -19.05
N ASN A 53 -7.40 43.07 -19.33
CA ASN A 53 -6.55 44.22 -18.91
C ASN A 53 -6.39 44.29 -17.38
N ALA A 54 -7.27 43.65 -16.60
CA ALA A 54 -7.26 43.67 -15.14
C ALA A 54 -6.33 42.64 -14.48
N CYS A 55 -6.04 41.49 -15.11
CA CYS A 55 -5.29 40.38 -14.47
C CYS A 55 -4.47 39.47 -15.40
N ASP A 56 -4.42 39.75 -16.71
CA ASP A 56 -3.70 38.94 -17.70
C ASP A 56 -4.03 37.42 -17.68
N LEU A 57 -5.30 37.07 -17.45
CA LEU A 57 -5.83 35.72 -17.55
C LEU A 57 -5.77 35.23 -19.01
N THR A 58 -5.16 34.07 -19.20
CA THR A 58 -4.96 33.41 -20.50
C THR A 58 -5.17 31.90 -20.37
N ILE A 59 -5.53 31.26 -21.48
CA ILE A 59 -5.58 29.80 -21.61
C ILE A 59 -4.40 29.38 -22.47
N ARG A 60 -3.45 28.64 -21.90
CA ARG A 60 -2.19 28.32 -22.60
C ARG A 60 -2.30 27.01 -23.38
N ARG A 61 -2.82 25.97 -22.73
CA ARG A 61 -2.83 24.61 -23.22
C ARG A 61 -4.09 23.88 -22.79
N TYR A 62 -4.34 22.75 -23.43
CA TYR A 62 -5.45 21.88 -23.08
C TYR A 62 -5.07 20.40 -23.22
N ARG A 63 -5.84 19.54 -22.58
CA ARG A 63 -5.83 18.09 -22.82
C ARG A 63 -7.25 17.54 -22.83
N GLN A 64 -7.47 16.53 -23.66
CA GLN A 64 -8.73 15.79 -23.75
C GLN A 64 -8.53 14.41 -23.12
N ILE A 65 -9.51 13.98 -22.31
CA ILE A 65 -9.52 12.67 -21.66
C ILE A 65 -10.95 12.11 -21.78
N GLY A 66 -11.22 11.28 -22.79
CA GLY A 66 -12.61 10.91 -23.07
C GLY A 66 -13.43 12.13 -23.50
N SER A 67 -14.59 12.31 -22.86
CA SER A 67 -15.43 13.50 -22.97
C SER A 67 -14.99 14.68 -22.10
N GLU A 68 -13.98 14.49 -21.25
CA GLU A 68 -13.47 15.52 -20.35
C GLU A 68 -12.46 16.41 -21.07
N MET A 69 -12.55 17.71 -20.83
CA MET A 69 -11.58 18.71 -21.29
C MET A 69 -10.94 19.39 -20.09
N GLN A 70 -9.61 19.54 -20.12
CA GLN A 70 -8.87 20.28 -19.09
C GLN A 70 -8.06 21.41 -19.72
N PHE A 71 -8.00 22.57 -19.07
CA PHE A 71 -7.38 23.79 -19.58
C PHE A 71 -6.38 24.40 -18.59
N GLU A 72 -5.16 24.66 -19.05
CA GLU A 72 -4.13 25.36 -18.28
C GLU A 72 -4.44 26.87 -18.27
N LEU A 73 -4.98 27.37 -17.16
CA LEU A 73 -5.17 28.80 -16.94
C LEU A 73 -3.89 29.44 -16.37
N ALA A 74 -3.53 30.62 -16.87
CA ALA A 74 -2.45 31.41 -16.32
C ALA A 74 -2.87 32.87 -16.18
N ALA A 75 -2.51 33.49 -15.05
CA ALA A 75 -2.81 34.89 -14.76
C ALA A 75 -1.72 35.53 -13.91
N LYS A 76 -1.69 36.86 -13.87
CA LYS A 76 -0.80 37.66 -12.99
C LYS A 76 -1.42 38.00 -11.64
N ALA A 77 -2.68 37.63 -11.42
CA ALA A 77 -3.41 37.83 -10.17
C ALA A 77 -3.84 36.49 -9.55
N GLY A 78 -3.87 36.44 -8.21
CA GLY A 78 -4.42 35.31 -7.44
C GLY A 78 -5.88 35.54 -7.07
N GLY A 79 -6.56 34.51 -6.54
CA GLY A 79 -7.95 34.63 -6.07
C GLY A 79 -8.99 34.77 -7.18
N LEU A 80 -8.68 34.30 -8.39
CA LEU A 80 -9.56 34.43 -9.56
C LEU A 80 -10.70 33.39 -9.60
N ALA A 81 -10.55 32.25 -8.93
CA ALA A 81 -11.61 31.26 -8.84
C ALA A 81 -12.74 31.73 -7.89
N PRO A 82 -13.99 31.28 -8.07
CA PRO A 82 -14.49 30.38 -9.13
C PRO A 82 -14.67 31.07 -10.50
N TYR A 83 -15.02 30.28 -11.52
CA TYR A 83 -15.19 30.75 -12.90
C TYR A 83 -16.55 30.40 -13.51
N ASP A 84 -17.09 31.31 -14.31
CA ASP A 84 -18.11 30.98 -15.31
C ASP A 84 -17.43 30.59 -16.62
N VAL A 85 -17.86 29.49 -17.22
CA VAL A 85 -17.28 28.94 -18.44
C VAL A 85 -18.36 28.74 -19.50
N GLU A 86 -18.08 29.19 -20.70
CA GLU A 86 -18.89 28.95 -21.89
C GLU A 86 -18.07 28.19 -22.92
N ILE A 87 -18.53 27.01 -23.33
CA ILE A 87 -17.98 26.28 -24.47
C ILE A 87 -18.94 26.45 -25.64
N SER A 88 -18.43 26.78 -26.83
CA SER A 88 -19.24 26.83 -28.03
C SER A 88 -18.61 26.15 -29.23
N GLN A 89 -19.44 25.52 -30.05
CA GLN A 89 -19.06 24.91 -31.33
C GLN A 89 -20.25 24.91 -32.27
N SER A 90 -20.04 25.33 -33.52
CA SER A 90 -21.08 25.33 -34.57
C SER A 90 -22.41 25.99 -34.14
N GLY A 91 -22.33 27.09 -33.37
CA GLY A 91 -23.49 27.84 -32.88
C GLY A 91 -24.23 27.22 -31.69
N LYS A 92 -23.80 26.06 -31.18
CA LYS A 92 -24.26 25.50 -29.91
C LYS A 92 -23.37 25.98 -28.77
N THR A 93 -23.99 26.24 -27.63
CA THR A 93 -23.31 26.76 -26.44
C THR A 93 -23.68 25.95 -25.21
N GLN A 94 -22.67 25.55 -24.44
CA GLN A 94 -22.77 24.93 -23.12
C GLN A 94 -22.21 25.90 -22.08
N THR A 95 -23.02 26.27 -21.10
CA THR A 95 -22.61 27.18 -20.01
C THR A 95 -22.50 26.43 -18.69
N LEU A 96 -21.42 26.67 -17.95
CA LEU A 96 -21.11 26.07 -16.66
C LEU A 96 -20.82 27.23 -15.69
N LYS A 97 -21.56 27.30 -14.59
CA LYS A 97 -21.45 28.40 -13.61
C LYS A 97 -20.71 27.99 -12.34
N ASP A 98 -20.08 28.96 -11.70
CA ASP A 98 -19.41 28.80 -10.39
C ASP A 98 -18.45 27.60 -10.35
N LEU A 99 -17.73 27.34 -11.45
CA LEU A 99 -16.79 26.23 -11.52
C LEU A 99 -15.61 26.50 -10.59
N PRO A 100 -15.38 25.64 -9.58
CA PRO A 100 -14.21 25.76 -8.73
C PRO A 100 -12.96 25.41 -9.54
N HIS A 101 -11.87 26.13 -9.28
CA HIS A 101 -10.56 25.82 -9.84
C HIS A 101 -9.60 25.58 -8.68
N ARG A 102 -9.11 24.35 -8.61
CA ARG A 102 -8.32 23.87 -7.48
C ARG A 102 -6.85 24.16 -7.70
N TYR A 103 -6.14 24.42 -6.61
CA TYR A 103 -4.70 24.63 -6.67
C TYR A 103 -3.98 23.40 -7.23
N GLY A 104 -3.01 23.61 -8.11
CA GLY A 104 -2.25 22.50 -8.72
C GLY A 104 -3.05 21.63 -9.70
N THR A 105 -4.23 22.08 -10.16
CA THR A 105 -5.04 21.42 -11.19
C THR A 105 -5.24 22.32 -12.39
N TRP A 106 -5.57 21.74 -13.55
CA TRP A 106 -6.12 22.49 -14.69
C TRP A 106 -7.63 22.66 -14.54
N LEU A 107 -8.18 23.74 -15.11
CA LEU A 107 -9.62 23.96 -15.16
C LEU A 107 -10.28 22.78 -15.89
N THR A 108 -11.10 22.02 -15.18
CA THR A 108 -11.63 20.74 -15.68
C THR A 108 -13.12 20.83 -15.98
N ILE A 109 -13.48 20.44 -17.20
CA ILE A 109 -14.84 20.32 -17.69
C ILE A 109 -15.13 18.83 -17.89
N GLN A 110 -15.88 18.25 -16.95
CA GLN A 110 -16.10 16.80 -16.87
C GLN A 110 -16.76 16.20 -18.12
N LYS A 111 -17.68 16.95 -18.74
CA LYS A 111 -18.41 16.50 -19.94
C LYS A 111 -18.61 17.67 -20.89
N ALA A 112 -17.79 17.71 -21.94
CA ALA A 112 -17.94 18.65 -23.04
C ALA A 112 -18.92 18.08 -24.08
N ASP A 113 -20.00 18.81 -24.38
CA ASP A 113 -20.96 18.45 -25.43
C ASP A 113 -20.50 19.01 -26.78
N LEU A 114 -19.50 18.34 -27.37
CA LEU A 114 -18.83 18.74 -28.61
C LEU A 114 -18.80 17.60 -29.63
N ASN A 115 -18.73 17.98 -30.90
CA ASN A 115 -18.40 17.13 -32.05
C ASN A 115 -16.92 17.29 -32.42
N ALA A 116 -16.41 16.42 -33.29
CA ALA A 116 -15.05 16.57 -33.85
C ALA A 116 -14.86 17.95 -34.50
N GLY A 117 -13.74 18.60 -34.20
CA GLY A 117 -13.36 19.86 -34.83
C GLY A 117 -12.94 20.97 -33.87
N GLU A 118 -12.79 22.18 -34.40
CA GLU A 118 -12.47 23.37 -33.60
C GLU A 118 -13.67 23.78 -32.75
N ALA A 119 -13.43 24.14 -31.49
CA ALA A 119 -14.39 24.67 -30.52
C ALA A 119 -13.78 25.88 -29.80
N ARG A 120 -14.62 26.66 -29.13
CA ARG A 120 -14.21 27.85 -28.37
C ARG A 120 -14.55 27.68 -26.90
N ILE A 121 -13.70 28.21 -26.04
CA ILE A 121 -13.93 28.33 -24.61
C ILE A 121 -13.78 29.79 -24.20
N ARG A 122 -14.76 30.31 -23.47
CA ARG A 122 -14.69 31.59 -22.75
C ARG A 122 -14.71 31.31 -21.25
N VAL A 123 -13.78 31.91 -20.53
CA VAL A 123 -13.63 31.78 -19.08
C VAL A 123 -13.74 33.17 -18.45
N VAL A 124 -14.63 33.33 -17.48
CA VAL A 124 -14.88 34.58 -16.74
C VAL A 124 -14.64 34.33 -15.26
N SER A 125 -13.75 35.08 -14.64
CA SER A 125 -13.48 35.02 -13.21
C SER A 125 -14.60 35.70 -12.41
N LEU A 126 -15.06 35.02 -11.36
CA LEU A 126 -16.01 35.57 -10.39
C LEU A 126 -15.29 36.19 -9.18
N GLY A 127 -14.02 35.82 -8.96
CA GLY A 127 -13.20 36.39 -7.89
C GLY A 127 -12.73 37.82 -8.17
N GLN A 128 -12.58 38.19 -9.45
CA GLN A 128 -12.17 39.54 -9.85
C GLN A 128 -12.97 40.03 -11.06
N PRO A 129 -13.77 41.12 -10.93
CA PRO A 129 -14.50 41.69 -12.06
C PRO A 129 -13.58 42.12 -13.20
N GLY A 130 -13.98 41.84 -14.44
CA GLY A 130 -13.23 42.22 -15.66
C GLY A 130 -12.09 41.27 -16.05
N CYS A 131 -11.94 40.14 -15.34
CA CYS A 131 -10.99 39.09 -15.67
C CYS A 131 -11.64 38.00 -16.52
N GLU A 132 -11.47 38.08 -17.84
CA GLU A 132 -12.00 37.08 -18.77
C GLU A 132 -11.07 36.83 -19.97
N THR A 133 -11.19 35.64 -20.57
CA THR A 133 -10.40 35.22 -21.74
C THR A 133 -11.20 34.29 -22.62
N THR A 134 -10.92 34.31 -23.93
CA THR A 134 -11.49 33.39 -24.92
C THR A 134 -10.39 32.75 -25.75
N ALA A 135 -10.44 31.43 -25.94
CA ALA A 135 -9.49 30.68 -26.78
C ALA A 135 -10.20 29.62 -27.62
N SER A 136 -9.61 29.23 -28.75
CA SER A 136 -9.99 28.03 -29.50
C SER A 136 -9.13 26.81 -29.17
N PHE A 137 -9.74 25.64 -29.30
CA PHE A 137 -9.11 24.33 -29.12
C PHE A 137 -9.74 23.32 -30.07
N HIS A 138 -9.10 22.16 -30.24
CA HIS A 138 -9.61 21.07 -31.07
C HIS A 138 -10.16 19.95 -30.18
N PHE A 139 -11.32 19.41 -30.55
CA PHE A 139 -11.92 18.24 -29.91
C PHE A 139 -11.83 17.04 -30.87
N ASP A 140 -11.26 15.93 -30.40
CA ASP A 140 -11.13 14.68 -31.15
C ASP A 140 -12.22 13.70 -30.72
N GLU A 141 -13.17 13.43 -31.62
CA GLU A 141 -14.27 12.50 -31.34
C GLU A 141 -13.80 11.05 -31.15
N LYS A 142 -12.65 10.64 -31.70
CA LYS A 142 -12.12 9.28 -31.51
C LYS A 142 -11.69 9.01 -30.08
N LEU A 143 -11.30 10.05 -29.35
CA LEU A 143 -10.91 9.93 -27.95
C LEU A 143 -12.11 9.93 -27.01
N LYS A 144 -13.29 10.36 -27.47
CA LYS A 144 -14.48 10.56 -26.62
C LYS A 144 -14.89 9.32 -25.84
N GLU A 145 -14.79 8.15 -26.46
CA GLU A 145 -15.22 6.86 -25.90
C GLU A 145 -14.04 5.99 -25.41
N GLU A 146 -12.81 6.53 -25.37
CA GLU A 146 -11.64 5.74 -24.97
C GLU A 146 -11.65 5.37 -23.48
N ILE A 147 -12.32 6.17 -22.64
CA ILE A 147 -12.44 5.94 -21.19
C ILE A 147 -13.69 5.10 -20.93
N PRO A 148 -13.57 3.92 -20.26
CA PRO A 148 -14.73 3.14 -19.83
C PRO A 148 -15.70 3.96 -18.95
N ASP A 149 -16.96 3.55 -18.93
CA ASP A 149 -17.98 4.19 -18.11
C ASP A 149 -17.54 4.26 -16.64
N VAL A 150 -17.77 5.38 -15.97
CA VAL A 150 -17.33 5.61 -14.57
C VAL A 150 -17.96 4.64 -13.56
N SER A 151 -19.06 3.98 -13.92
CA SER A 151 -19.64 2.88 -13.15
C SER A 151 -18.83 1.58 -13.25
N GLN A 152 -17.92 1.46 -14.21
CA GLN A 152 -17.08 0.28 -14.44
C GLN A 152 -15.68 0.40 -13.82
N TRP A 153 -15.35 1.51 -13.16
CA TRP A 153 -14.06 1.62 -12.50
C TRP A 153 -14.10 2.55 -11.28
N ILE A 154 -13.07 2.46 -10.47
CA ILE A 154 -12.89 3.26 -9.25
C ILE A 154 -11.49 3.86 -9.29
N ARG A 155 -11.39 5.13 -8.88
CA ARG A 155 -10.12 5.84 -8.71
C ARG A 155 -10.11 6.64 -7.42
N HIS A 156 -9.09 6.37 -6.61
CA HIS A 156 -8.79 7.07 -5.38
C HIS A 156 -7.31 7.45 -5.33
N GLY A 157 -6.96 8.41 -4.47
CA GLY A 157 -5.61 8.93 -4.31
C GLY A 157 -5.48 10.38 -4.74
N SER A 158 -4.28 10.78 -5.15
CA SER A 158 -3.99 12.16 -5.58
C SER A 158 -4.81 12.54 -6.80
N LYS A 159 -5.27 13.80 -6.91
CA LYS A 159 -6.06 14.29 -8.05
C LYS A 159 -5.54 15.65 -8.56
N ASP A 160 -4.22 15.75 -8.67
CA ASP A 160 -3.51 16.95 -9.11
C ASP A 160 -2.81 16.76 -10.47
N ASN A 161 -2.16 17.80 -10.96
CA ASN A 161 -1.45 17.75 -12.25
C ASN A 161 -0.21 16.84 -12.26
N PHE A 162 0.16 16.22 -11.13
CA PHE A 162 1.32 15.32 -11.09
C PHE A 162 0.97 13.90 -11.58
N LEU A 163 -0.26 13.45 -11.35
CA LEU A 163 -0.69 12.07 -11.66
C LEU A 163 -2.18 12.00 -12.00
N ASP A 164 -2.53 11.58 -13.22
CA ASP A 164 -3.91 11.38 -13.69
C ASP A 164 -4.00 10.06 -14.47
N VAL A 165 -4.01 8.95 -13.73
CA VAL A 165 -4.13 7.59 -14.27
C VAL A 165 -5.59 7.24 -14.44
N ARG A 166 -5.95 6.75 -15.64
CA ARG A 166 -7.28 6.24 -15.96
C ARG A 166 -7.21 4.95 -16.78
N PRO A 167 -8.24 4.10 -16.71
CA PRO A 167 -8.38 2.99 -17.63
C PRO A 167 -8.75 3.50 -19.02
N VAL A 168 -8.22 2.84 -20.05
CA VAL A 168 -8.49 3.11 -21.47
C VAL A 168 -8.87 1.79 -22.14
N SER A 169 -9.95 1.77 -22.90
CA SER A 169 -10.39 0.62 -23.69
C SER A 169 -9.95 0.77 -25.15
N ARG A 170 -9.20 -0.19 -25.67
CA ARG A 170 -8.75 -0.24 -27.08
C ARG A 170 -8.76 -1.68 -27.56
N ASP A 171 -9.41 -1.93 -28.70
CA ASP A 171 -9.43 -3.25 -29.36
C ASP A 171 -9.84 -4.41 -28.43
N GLY A 172 -10.80 -4.15 -27.53
CA GLY A 172 -11.28 -5.13 -26.55
C GLY A 172 -10.33 -5.39 -25.36
N LYS A 173 -9.24 -4.63 -25.25
CA LYS A 173 -8.28 -4.68 -24.15
C LYS A 173 -8.35 -3.44 -23.28
N LEU A 174 -7.94 -3.58 -22.02
CA LEU A 174 -7.86 -2.50 -21.06
C LEU A 174 -6.41 -2.10 -20.81
N PHE A 175 -6.17 -0.81 -20.70
CA PHE A 175 -4.86 -0.22 -20.42
C PHE A 175 -4.98 0.79 -19.29
N LEU A 176 -3.96 0.91 -18.44
CA LEU A 176 -3.79 2.08 -17.56
C LEU A 176 -2.91 3.10 -18.25
N LYS A 177 -3.36 4.35 -18.29
CA LYS A 177 -2.62 5.46 -18.90
C LYS A 177 -2.54 6.67 -17.98
N ASP A 178 -1.33 7.25 -17.84
CA ASP A 178 -1.10 8.53 -17.15
C ASP A 178 -1.33 9.70 -18.12
N PHE A 179 -2.44 10.42 -17.95
CA PHE A 179 -2.79 11.62 -18.71
C PHE A 179 -2.15 12.89 -18.15
N ALA A 180 -1.64 12.85 -16.91
CA ALA A 180 -0.92 13.98 -16.35
C ALA A 180 0.44 14.13 -17.00
N ASN A 181 1.14 13.01 -17.21
CA ASN A 181 2.47 12.94 -17.81
C ASN A 181 3.43 14.02 -17.27
N TYR A 182 3.33 14.29 -15.96
CA TYR A 182 4.03 15.41 -15.33
C TYR A 182 5.54 15.20 -15.39
N ASN A 183 6.24 16.24 -15.83
CA ASN A 183 7.70 16.27 -15.90
C ASN A 183 8.20 17.68 -15.60
N ASP A 184 9.15 17.80 -14.69
CA ASP A 184 9.77 19.05 -14.27
C ASP A 184 11.31 18.98 -14.31
N GLY A 185 11.84 17.98 -15.03
CA GLY A 185 13.27 17.71 -15.17
C GLY A 185 13.89 16.89 -14.05
N ARG A 186 13.16 16.60 -12.97
CA ARG A 186 13.61 15.63 -11.96
C ARG A 186 13.53 14.20 -12.49
N THR A 187 14.27 13.29 -11.86
CA THR A 187 14.13 11.85 -12.13
C THR A 187 12.73 11.41 -11.71
N LYS A 188 11.92 10.98 -12.69
CA LYS A 188 10.59 10.40 -12.47
C LYS A 188 10.70 8.87 -12.51
N VAL A 189 10.18 8.21 -11.48
CA VAL A 189 9.97 6.75 -11.48
C VAL A 189 8.50 6.49 -11.23
N VAL A 190 7.91 5.64 -12.06
CA VAL A 190 6.53 5.18 -11.91
C VAL A 190 6.58 3.71 -11.54
N MET A 191 5.74 3.30 -10.59
CA MET A 191 5.60 1.92 -10.16
C MET A 191 4.14 1.50 -10.21
N ILE A 192 3.90 0.23 -10.56
CA ILE A 192 2.61 -0.42 -10.39
C ILE A 192 2.84 -1.58 -9.42
N ASP A 193 2.07 -1.63 -8.34
CA ASP A 193 2.15 -2.65 -7.29
C ASP A 193 3.58 -2.84 -6.74
N GLY A 194 4.32 -1.74 -6.62
CA GLY A 194 5.69 -1.71 -6.08
C GLY A 194 6.80 -2.13 -7.05
N ILE A 195 6.48 -2.36 -8.33
CA ILE A 195 7.45 -2.66 -9.39
C ILE A 195 7.56 -1.49 -10.36
N GLY A 196 8.79 -1.04 -10.63
CA GLY A 196 9.09 0.01 -11.61
C GLY A 196 8.61 -0.34 -13.01
N VAL A 197 7.89 0.59 -13.64
CA VAL A 197 7.38 0.46 -15.00
C VAL A 197 7.76 1.67 -15.84
N ASN A 198 7.86 1.47 -17.16
CA ASN A 198 8.07 2.52 -18.13
C ASN A 198 6.88 2.60 -19.08
N GLY A 199 6.65 3.77 -19.68
CA GLY A 199 5.66 3.93 -20.75
C GLY A 199 4.21 4.01 -20.27
N LEU A 200 3.95 4.32 -18.98
CA LEU A 200 2.58 4.47 -18.48
C LEU A 200 1.81 5.58 -19.23
N GLU A 201 2.49 6.60 -19.72
CA GLU A 201 1.91 7.66 -20.58
C GLU A 201 1.37 7.13 -21.92
N ASN A 202 1.89 6.00 -22.40
CA ASN A 202 1.46 5.35 -23.65
C ASN A 202 0.36 4.29 -23.41
N GLY A 203 0.23 3.81 -22.18
CA GLY A 203 -0.71 2.76 -21.79
C GLY A 203 -0.02 1.43 -21.48
N ILE A 204 -0.30 0.86 -20.31
CA ILE A 204 0.14 -0.49 -19.92
C ILE A 204 -1.09 -1.40 -19.88
N GLU A 205 -1.07 -2.50 -20.63
CA GLU A 205 -2.18 -3.47 -20.65
C GLU A 205 -2.43 -4.04 -19.26
N VAL A 206 -3.69 -4.12 -18.86
CA VAL A 206 -4.12 -4.62 -17.55
C VAL A 206 -5.36 -5.51 -17.67
N ARG A 207 -5.57 -6.36 -16.68
CA ARG A 207 -6.78 -7.19 -16.55
C ARG A 207 -7.84 -6.53 -15.67
N PRO A 208 -9.14 -6.71 -15.95
CA PRO A 208 -10.19 -6.31 -15.03
C PRO A 208 -10.22 -7.21 -13.78
N GLY A 209 -10.96 -6.82 -12.75
CA GLY A 209 -11.10 -7.56 -11.49
C GLY A 209 -9.98 -7.30 -10.47
N TYR A 210 -8.94 -6.56 -10.85
CA TYR A 210 -7.80 -6.21 -10.00
C TYR A 210 -7.77 -4.71 -9.68
N LEU A 211 -7.18 -4.36 -8.53
CA LEU A 211 -6.88 -2.97 -8.15
C LEU A 211 -5.38 -2.72 -8.29
N TYR A 212 -5.02 -1.81 -9.17
CA TYR A 212 -3.64 -1.43 -9.44
C TYR A 212 -3.26 -0.22 -8.61
N SER A 213 -2.24 -0.36 -7.79
CA SER A 213 -1.65 0.74 -7.04
C SER A 213 -0.53 1.38 -7.85
N VAL A 214 -0.82 2.54 -8.45
CA VAL A 214 0.14 3.30 -9.24
C VAL A 214 0.77 4.38 -8.38
N THR A 215 2.10 4.39 -8.28
CA THR A 215 2.84 5.42 -7.58
C THR A 215 3.82 6.11 -8.50
N ALA A 216 3.91 7.42 -8.39
CA ALA A 216 4.84 8.25 -9.15
C ALA A 216 5.71 9.03 -8.18
N ARG A 217 7.02 9.00 -8.42
CA ARG A 217 8.06 9.53 -7.54
C ARG A 217 8.99 10.43 -8.32
N TRP A 218 9.23 11.63 -7.80
CA TRP A 218 10.14 12.61 -8.38
C TRP A 218 11.25 12.92 -7.41
N ILE A 219 12.50 12.91 -7.88
CA ILE A 219 13.67 13.26 -7.09
C ILE A 219 14.71 13.97 -7.96
N ASP A 220 15.32 15.02 -7.42
CA ASP A 220 16.39 15.79 -8.09
C ASP A 220 17.78 15.14 -7.97
N ALA A 221 17.80 13.81 -8.00
CA ALA A 221 18.94 12.92 -7.99
C ALA A 221 18.53 11.59 -8.67
N PRO A 222 19.44 10.63 -8.90
CA PRO A 222 19.05 9.26 -9.21
C PRO A 222 18.05 8.68 -8.19
N TYR A 223 17.14 7.82 -8.65
CA TYR A 223 16.09 7.26 -7.80
C TYR A 223 16.62 6.52 -6.56
N ASN A 224 17.73 5.80 -6.72
CA ASN A 224 18.31 5.00 -5.63
C ASN A 224 18.83 5.83 -4.44
N ASP A 225 18.73 7.15 -4.50
CA ASP A 225 19.02 8.09 -3.40
C ASP A 225 17.76 8.70 -2.82
N TRP A 226 16.63 8.03 -2.99
CA TRP A 226 15.40 8.37 -2.32
C TRP A 226 15.58 8.53 -0.81
N TRP A 227 16.50 7.77 -0.20
CA TRP A 227 16.85 7.87 1.22
C TRP A 227 17.50 9.22 1.60
N ASN A 228 18.06 9.96 0.65
CA ASN A 228 18.76 11.21 0.92
C ASN A 228 17.75 12.36 1.13
N ALA A 229 17.51 12.69 2.39
CA ALA A 229 16.56 13.72 2.78
C ALA A 229 17.01 15.17 2.45
N LEU A 230 18.24 15.38 1.96
CA LEU A 230 18.70 16.67 1.47
C LEU A 230 18.22 16.97 0.04
N LYS A 231 17.61 15.96 -0.63
CA LYS A 231 17.06 16.04 -1.98
C LYS A 231 15.58 16.38 -1.97
N ASN A 232 15.14 17.19 -2.95
CA ASN A 232 13.71 17.46 -3.12
C ASN A 232 13.05 16.23 -3.69
N ARG A 233 12.06 15.73 -2.97
CA ARG A 233 11.34 14.51 -3.29
C ARG A 233 9.84 14.78 -3.25
N SER A 234 9.11 14.13 -4.14
CA SER A 234 7.64 14.21 -4.18
C SER A 234 7.08 12.85 -4.56
N VAL A 235 5.96 12.46 -3.95
CA VAL A 235 5.27 11.20 -4.24
C VAL A 235 3.80 11.46 -4.51
N ARG A 236 3.23 10.66 -5.42
CA ARG A 236 1.80 10.56 -5.71
C ARG A 236 1.41 9.11 -5.79
N GLN A 237 0.22 8.78 -5.28
CA GLN A 237 -0.38 7.47 -5.40
C GLN A 237 -1.80 7.61 -5.93
N GLN A 238 -2.14 6.80 -6.94
CA GLN A 238 -3.49 6.55 -7.39
C GLN A 238 -3.76 5.06 -7.44
N ASN A 239 -4.95 4.68 -7.04
CA ASN A 239 -5.38 3.29 -6.99
C ASN A 239 -6.57 3.12 -7.92
N ILE A 240 -6.41 2.28 -8.95
CA ILE A 240 -7.37 2.10 -10.04
C ILE A 240 -7.89 0.67 -10.04
N TRP A 241 -9.18 0.50 -9.79
CA TRP A 241 -9.87 -0.78 -9.95
C TRP A 241 -10.78 -0.72 -11.17
N ILE A 242 -10.79 -1.80 -11.96
CA ILE A 242 -11.60 -1.90 -13.18
C ILE A 242 -12.49 -3.14 -13.06
N SER A 243 -13.79 -2.97 -13.31
CA SER A 243 -14.76 -4.06 -13.28
C SER A 243 -14.62 -4.96 -14.51
N GLY A 244 -15.04 -6.21 -14.36
CA GLY A 244 -15.05 -7.19 -15.44
C GLY A 244 -14.47 -8.52 -15.02
N LYS A 245 -14.53 -9.50 -15.92
CA LYS A 245 -14.03 -10.86 -15.72
C LYS A 245 -12.66 -11.01 -16.33
N VAL A 246 -11.81 -11.80 -15.69
CA VAL A 246 -10.54 -12.20 -16.28
C VAL A 246 -10.82 -13.26 -17.35
N ASP A 247 -10.64 -12.89 -18.62
CA ASP A 247 -10.85 -13.82 -19.73
C ASP A 247 -9.74 -14.88 -19.82
N ASN A 248 -10.13 -16.09 -20.28
CA ASN A 248 -9.26 -17.23 -20.62
C ASN A 248 -8.31 -17.71 -19.51
N GLN A 249 -8.79 -18.67 -18.70
CA GLN A 249 -7.94 -19.41 -17.77
C GLN A 249 -7.13 -20.49 -18.50
N ALA A 250 -5.87 -20.65 -18.11
CA ALA A 250 -5.07 -21.81 -18.51
C ALA A 250 -5.78 -23.14 -18.13
N LYS A 251 -5.80 -24.11 -19.04
CA LYS A 251 -6.34 -25.45 -18.76
C LYS A 251 -5.59 -26.09 -17.59
N SER A 252 -6.27 -26.32 -16.48
CA SER A 252 -5.73 -26.93 -15.27
C SER A 252 -6.59 -28.11 -14.82
N ALA A 253 -5.97 -29.13 -14.24
CA ALA A 253 -6.64 -30.20 -13.49
C ALA A 253 -7.15 -29.72 -12.13
N LEU A 254 -6.76 -28.52 -11.69
CA LEU A 254 -7.22 -27.89 -10.47
C LEU A 254 -8.23 -26.78 -10.79
N THR A 255 -9.12 -26.51 -9.84
CA THR A 255 -10.08 -25.40 -9.93
C THR A 255 -9.48 -24.18 -9.26
N ARG A 256 -9.33 -23.08 -10.01
CA ARG A 256 -8.90 -21.79 -9.45
C ARG A 256 -9.99 -21.21 -8.55
N ILE A 257 -9.61 -20.72 -7.38
CA ILE A 257 -10.45 -19.87 -6.54
C ILE A 257 -10.19 -18.43 -6.99
N GLU A 258 -11.13 -17.87 -7.75
CA GLU A 258 -11.02 -16.52 -8.29
C GLU A 258 -11.39 -15.44 -7.27
N ILE A 259 -10.91 -14.22 -7.52
CA ILE A 259 -11.51 -13.03 -6.92
C ILE A 259 -12.97 -13.00 -7.41
N PRO A 260 -13.97 -13.03 -6.52
CA PRO A 260 -15.34 -13.20 -6.94
C PRO A 260 -15.87 -11.96 -7.66
N GLU A 261 -16.73 -12.16 -8.65
CA GLU A 261 -17.24 -11.06 -9.49
C GLU A 261 -18.05 -10.01 -8.72
N TRP A 262 -18.61 -10.39 -7.56
CA TRP A 262 -19.31 -9.46 -6.68
C TRP A 262 -18.37 -8.58 -5.86
N PHE A 263 -17.08 -8.93 -5.75
CA PHE A 263 -16.12 -8.14 -5.00
C PHE A 263 -15.72 -6.92 -5.80
N SER A 264 -15.91 -5.76 -5.19
CA SER A 264 -15.40 -4.48 -5.66
C SER A 264 -14.99 -3.67 -4.43
N PRO A 265 -13.84 -2.99 -4.45
CA PRO A 265 -13.47 -2.12 -3.36
C PRO A 265 -14.47 -0.95 -3.25
N PRO A 266 -14.55 -0.26 -2.11
CA PRO A 266 -15.56 0.76 -1.90
C PRO A 266 -15.34 1.97 -2.81
N ARG A 267 -16.44 2.54 -3.32
CA ARG A 267 -16.41 3.82 -4.03
C ARG A 267 -16.14 5.00 -3.08
N GLY A 268 -16.49 4.85 -1.82
CA GLY A 268 -16.14 5.79 -0.74
C GLY A 268 -14.82 5.39 -0.07
N LEU A 269 -14.47 6.12 0.98
CA LEU A 269 -13.21 5.95 1.70
C LEU A 269 -13.30 4.98 2.89
N ASN A 270 -14.51 4.73 3.38
CA ASN A 270 -14.72 3.69 4.38
C ASN A 270 -14.63 2.31 3.74
N VAL A 271 -14.10 1.38 4.54
CA VAL A 271 -14.23 -0.04 4.26
C VAL A 271 -15.72 -0.44 4.30
N THR A 272 -16.07 -1.45 3.52
CA THR A 272 -17.43 -1.97 3.35
C THR A 272 -17.48 -3.49 3.39
N PHE A 273 -16.35 -4.17 3.63
CA PHE A 273 -16.34 -5.63 3.78
C PHE A 273 -17.31 -6.10 4.87
N ASP A 274 -17.44 -5.28 5.92
CA ASP A 274 -18.29 -5.48 7.09
C ASP A 274 -19.75 -5.77 6.75
N THR A 275 -20.21 -5.35 5.58
CA THR A 275 -21.61 -5.45 5.16
C THR A 275 -21.75 -6.12 3.80
N LYS A 276 -20.75 -6.01 2.92
CA LYS A 276 -20.81 -6.56 1.55
C LYS A 276 -20.42 -8.02 1.45
N PHE A 277 -19.51 -8.50 2.27
CA PHE A 277 -19.09 -9.90 2.19
C PHE A 277 -20.21 -10.83 2.67
N PRO A 278 -20.41 -11.99 2.01
CA PRO A 278 -21.25 -13.05 2.54
C PRO A 278 -20.86 -13.42 3.96
N GLU A 279 -21.82 -13.87 4.77
CA GLU A 279 -21.51 -14.28 6.15
C GLU A 279 -20.73 -15.60 6.16
N PHE A 280 -19.68 -15.69 6.96
CA PHE A 280 -18.96 -16.93 7.26
C PHE A 280 -18.27 -16.86 8.62
N ASP A 281 -18.17 -18.02 9.28
CA ASP A 281 -17.45 -18.15 10.54
C ASP A 281 -15.94 -18.04 10.35
N PRO A 282 -15.20 -17.56 11.36
CA PRO A 282 -13.74 -17.60 11.37
C PRO A 282 -13.18 -18.97 10.99
N ILE A 283 -12.05 -18.98 10.28
CA ILE A 283 -11.37 -20.22 9.92
C ILE A 283 -10.88 -20.89 11.20
N LYS A 284 -11.19 -22.17 11.36
CA LYS A 284 -10.85 -22.92 12.57
C LYS A 284 -9.35 -22.88 12.85
N ASP A 285 -8.99 -22.68 14.11
CA ASP A 285 -7.62 -22.65 14.64
C ASP A 285 -6.71 -21.53 14.10
N LYS A 286 -7.26 -20.57 13.33
CA LYS A 286 -6.56 -19.38 12.83
C LYS A 286 -6.83 -18.15 13.70
N ILE A 287 -5.83 -17.30 13.82
CA ILE A 287 -5.88 -16.02 14.51
C ILE A 287 -6.08 -14.93 13.45
N VAL A 288 -7.26 -14.30 13.45
CA VAL A 288 -7.58 -13.20 12.55
C VAL A 288 -7.97 -11.99 13.39
N ALA A 289 -7.06 -11.02 13.48
CA ALA A 289 -7.24 -9.80 14.25
C ALA A 289 -7.10 -8.56 13.35
N GLN A 290 -7.98 -7.57 13.55
CA GLN A 290 -7.98 -6.31 12.78
C GLN A 290 -8.32 -5.11 13.67
N TYR A 291 -7.80 -3.94 13.29
CA TYR A 291 -7.98 -2.68 14.03
C TYR A 291 -9.11 -1.78 13.48
N ARG A 292 -9.29 -1.64 12.15
CA ARG A 292 -10.38 -0.79 11.62
C ARG A 292 -11.73 -1.40 11.89
N LEU A 293 -12.62 -0.55 12.40
CA LEU A 293 -14.05 -0.74 12.37
C LEU A 293 -14.69 0.48 11.68
N ASN A 294 -15.80 0.26 11.01
CA ASN A 294 -16.77 1.27 10.65
C ASN A 294 -17.71 1.48 11.84
N ASP A 295 -17.72 2.71 12.37
CA ASP A 295 -18.49 3.09 13.55
C ASP A 295 -20.01 2.96 13.36
N GLU A 296 -20.48 2.90 12.12
CA GLU A 296 -21.89 2.79 11.78
C GLU A 296 -22.36 1.33 11.64
N VAL A 297 -21.45 0.37 11.76
CA VAL A 297 -21.73 -1.05 11.54
C VAL A 297 -21.61 -1.82 12.85
N PRO A 298 -22.63 -2.60 13.24
CA PRO A 298 -22.56 -3.42 14.44
C PRO A 298 -21.36 -4.36 14.42
N SER A 299 -20.62 -4.42 15.53
CA SER A 299 -19.40 -5.22 15.69
C SER A 299 -19.61 -6.73 15.45
N ILE A 300 -20.85 -7.23 15.54
CA ILE A 300 -21.18 -8.63 15.20
C ILE A 300 -20.91 -8.96 13.74
N ASN A 301 -21.01 -7.98 12.85
CA ASN A 301 -20.83 -8.19 11.43
C ASN A 301 -19.40 -8.63 11.09
N TYR A 302 -18.39 -8.10 11.77
CA TYR A 302 -16.99 -8.47 11.56
C TYR A 302 -16.75 -9.94 11.92
N TYR A 303 -17.30 -10.42 13.03
CA TYR A 303 -17.21 -11.85 13.38
C TYR A 303 -17.86 -12.73 12.33
N LYS A 304 -19.00 -12.28 11.78
CA LYS A 304 -19.69 -12.94 10.68
C LYS A 304 -18.97 -12.80 9.33
N ARG A 305 -17.81 -12.15 9.25
CA ARG A 305 -16.95 -12.07 8.05
C ARG A 305 -15.56 -12.64 8.36
N GLY A 306 -15.55 -13.63 9.25
CA GLY A 306 -14.37 -14.41 9.60
C GLY A 306 -13.32 -13.71 10.46
N ILE A 307 -13.62 -12.54 11.04
CA ILE A 307 -12.72 -11.91 12.02
C ILE A 307 -12.86 -12.65 13.35
N GLY A 308 -11.74 -13.11 13.92
CA GLY A 308 -11.74 -13.87 15.17
C GLY A 308 -11.65 -12.98 16.41
N TYR A 309 -10.96 -11.84 16.28
CA TYR A 309 -10.68 -10.94 17.40
C TYR A 309 -10.84 -9.48 16.99
N LEU A 310 -11.70 -8.73 17.69
CA LEU A 310 -11.88 -7.29 17.49
C LEU A 310 -11.08 -6.46 18.48
N PHE A 311 -10.91 -5.17 18.19
CA PHE A 311 -10.20 -4.26 19.06
C PHE A 311 -10.91 -4.09 20.42
N ASN A 312 -10.14 -3.92 21.50
CA ASN A 312 -10.66 -3.94 22.87
C ASN A 312 -11.63 -2.78 23.24
N THR A 313 -11.90 -1.86 22.32
CA THR A 313 -12.91 -0.81 22.50
C THR A 313 -14.34 -1.31 22.41
N GLU A 314 -14.55 -2.50 21.83
CA GLU A 314 -15.86 -3.16 21.69
C GLU A 314 -16.27 -3.84 23.00
N LYS A 315 -16.56 -3.01 24.02
CA LYS A 315 -16.80 -3.43 25.41
C LYS A 315 -18.02 -4.34 25.60
N GLU A 316 -18.90 -4.42 24.61
CA GLU A 316 -20.05 -5.32 24.63
C GLU A 316 -19.68 -6.80 24.42
N TYR A 317 -18.44 -7.09 23.96
CA TYR A 317 -17.95 -8.46 23.81
C TYR A 317 -17.06 -8.89 24.98
N PRO A 318 -17.06 -10.18 25.34
CA PRO A 318 -16.14 -10.71 26.33
C PRO A 318 -14.69 -10.57 25.86
N SER A 319 -13.76 -10.33 26.80
CA SER A 319 -12.34 -10.10 26.49
C SER A 319 -11.71 -11.21 25.64
N ASN A 320 -12.15 -12.47 25.78
CA ASN A 320 -11.63 -13.60 25.01
C ASN A 320 -11.95 -13.53 23.49
N LYS A 321 -12.85 -12.64 23.06
CA LYS A 321 -13.10 -12.31 21.65
C LYS A 321 -12.41 -11.01 21.21
N LEU A 322 -11.70 -10.36 22.10
CA LEU A 322 -11.00 -9.11 21.83
C LEU A 322 -9.50 -9.36 21.73
N HIS A 323 -8.84 -8.51 20.96
CA HIS A 323 -7.39 -8.35 21.01
C HIS A 323 -7.03 -7.06 21.75
N TYR A 324 -5.89 -7.08 22.41
CA TYR A 324 -5.31 -5.90 23.05
C TYR A 324 -3.87 -5.72 22.56
N THR A 325 -3.52 -4.48 22.25
CA THR A 325 -2.19 -4.08 21.77
C THR A 325 -1.85 -2.76 22.41
N ALA A 326 -1.13 -2.82 23.53
CA ALA A 326 -0.60 -1.69 24.27
C ALA A 326 0.38 -2.19 25.34
N THR A 327 1.28 -1.33 25.82
CA THR A 327 1.69 -1.42 27.23
C THR A 327 0.41 -1.30 28.07
N PRO A 328 0.20 -2.08 29.16
CA PRO A 328 -0.97 -1.89 30.00
C PRO A 328 -1.17 -0.40 30.31
N ASN A 329 -2.39 0.12 30.23
CA ASN A 329 -2.68 1.58 30.31
C ASN A 329 -2.10 2.29 31.56
N TYR A 330 -1.59 1.55 32.55
CA TYR A 330 -0.91 2.06 33.75
C TYR A 330 0.57 2.43 33.51
N PHE A 331 1.14 2.14 32.33
CA PHE A 331 2.54 2.44 31.99
C PHE A 331 2.74 3.87 31.45
N ASN A 332 1.71 4.61 31.02
CA ASN A 332 1.76 6.03 30.57
C ASN A 332 3.12 6.47 29.99
N ASP A 333 3.77 7.49 30.56
CA ASP A 333 5.07 8.05 30.12
C ASP A 333 6.28 7.29 30.70
N LYS A 334 6.12 6.05 31.18
CA LYS A 334 7.19 5.28 31.84
C LYS A 334 8.06 4.56 30.80
N ASP A 335 9.37 4.67 31.00
CA ASP A 335 10.38 4.13 30.10
C ASP A 335 10.95 2.77 30.57
N GLU A 336 11.85 2.20 29.75
CA GLU A 336 12.53 0.94 30.05
C GLU A 336 13.25 0.99 31.42
N LYS A 337 13.74 2.17 31.82
CA LYS A 337 14.53 2.37 33.04
C LYS A 337 13.65 2.34 34.27
N TRP A 338 12.44 2.86 34.16
CA TRP A 338 11.45 2.71 35.22
C TRP A 338 11.07 1.24 35.37
N PHE A 339 10.74 0.55 34.26
CA PHE A 339 10.34 -0.86 34.34
C PHE A 339 11.46 -1.73 34.91
N ALA A 340 12.70 -1.54 34.46
CA ALA A 340 13.88 -2.24 34.94
C ALA A 340 14.18 -2.08 36.44
N LYS A 341 13.55 -1.13 37.14
CA LYS A 341 13.73 -0.93 38.60
C LYS A 341 12.68 -1.63 39.46
N LEU A 342 11.58 -2.08 38.86
CA LEU A 342 10.49 -2.69 39.60
C LEU A 342 10.94 -4.01 40.25
N THR A 343 10.42 -4.26 41.45
CA THR A 343 10.53 -5.53 42.16
C THR A 343 9.61 -6.57 41.53
N LYS A 344 9.81 -7.84 41.89
CA LYS A 344 8.99 -8.92 41.37
C LYS A 344 7.52 -8.74 41.77
N GLU A 345 7.26 -8.42 43.03
CA GLU A 345 5.91 -8.20 43.55
C GLU A 345 5.19 -7.05 42.83
N GLU A 346 5.91 -5.95 42.54
CA GLU A 346 5.36 -4.83 41.75
C GLU A 346 5.00 -5.27 40.33
N VAL A 347 5.88 -5.99 39.64
CA VAL A 347 5.64 -6.47 38.27
C VAL A 347 4.48 -7.46 38.21
N GLU A 348 4.42 -8.40 39.14
CA GLU A 348 3.35 -9.40 39.20
C GLU A 348 1.98 -8.75 39.52
N THR A 349 1.97 -7.67 40.32
CA THR A 349 0.77 -6.87 40.59
C THR A 349 0.29 -6.13 39.34
N LEU A 350 1.22 -5.64 38.51
CA LEU A 350 0.90 -4.95 37.25
C LEU A 350 0.42 -5.90 36.13
N ALA A 351 0.63 -7.21 36.26
CA ALA A 351 0.22 -8.23 35.29
C ALA A 351 -1.28 -8.62 35.35
N GLY A 352 -2.10 -7.91 36.12
CA GLY A 352 -3.55 -8.09 36.21
C GLY A 352 -4.31 -7.58 34.98
N VAL A 353 -4.12 -8.20 33.82
CA VAL A 353 -4.87 -7.89 32.59
C VAL A 353 -6.09 -8.82 32.44
N PRO A 354 -7.19 -8.38 31.80
CA PRO A 354 -8.28 -9.28 31.41
C PRO A 354 -7.78 -10.43 30.52
N GLY A 355 -8.49 -11.57 30.55
CA GLY A 355 -8.22 -12.72 29.69
C GLY A 355 -8.61 -12.44 28.23
N PHE A 356 -7.78 -11.66 27.53
CA PHE A 356 -7.97 -11.38 26.11
C PHE A 356 -7.82 -12.63 25.26
N GLY A 357 -8.42 -12.64 24.07
CA GLY A 357 -8.20 -13.73 23.11
C GLY A 357 -6.78 -13.67 22.55
N VAL A 358 -6.36 -12.47 22.18
CA VAL A 358 -5.01 -12.13 21.72
C VAL A 358 -4.48 -10.96 22.54
N TYR A 359 -3.28 -11.09 23.07
CA TYR A 359 -2.57 -9.99 23.71
C TYR A 359 -1.19 -9.83 23.07
N ALA A 360 -1.03 -8.77 22.28
CA ALA A 360 0.25 -8.33 21.73
C ALA A 360 0.86 -7.30 22.68
N LEU A 361 1.96 -7.66 23.34
CA LEU A 361 2.69 -6.77 24.23
C LEU A 361 3.42 -5.71 23.41
N ASP A 362 2.97 -4.47 23.52
CA ASP A 362 3.53 -3.34 22.77
C ASP A 362 4.45 -2.51 23.67
N PHE A 363 5.75 -2.81 23.65
CA PHE A 363 6.79 -2.05 24.35
C PHE A 363 7.62 -1.19 23.37
N GLU A 364 6.97 -0.55 22.37
CA GLU A 364 7.58 0.21 21.26
C GLU A 364 8.75 1.11 21.65
N PHE A 365 8.64 1.76 22.81
CA PHE A 365 9.58 2.79 23.27
C PHE A 365 10.84 2.24 23.98
N TRP A 366 10.97 0.92 24.15
CA TRP A 366 12.00 0.29 24.99
C TRP A 366 13.04 -0.55 24.22
N ASN A 367 13.08 -0.46 22.88
CA ASN A 367 14.01 -1.17 21.99
C ASN A 367 13.58 -2.61 21.62
N GLN A 368 13.92 -3.08 20.41
CA GLN A 368 13.62 -4.45 19.94
C GLN A 368 14.43 -5.52 20.70
N HIS A 369 15.56 -5.13 21.29
CA HIS A 369 16.41 -5.99 22.10
C HIS A 369 16.43 -5.49 23.54
N TYR A 370 15.86 -6.28 24.44
CA TYR A 370 15.71 -5.89 25.82
C TYR A 370 17.03 -6.05 26.61
N PRO A 371 17.30 -5.16 27.58
CA PRO A 371 18.29 -5.41 28.64
C PRO A 371 17.90 -6.62 29.51
N SER A 372 18.87 -7.23 30.19
CA SER A 372 18.66 -8.41 31.05
C SER A 372 17.60 -8.16 32.14
N GLU A 373 17.61 -6.98 32.74
CA GLU A 373 16.68 -6.56 33.80
C GLU A 373 15.25 -6.47 33.27
N VAL A 374 15.07 -5.93 32.06
CA VAL A 374 13.77 -5.84 31.39
C VAL A 374 13.28 -7.24 31.02
N LYS A 375 14.13 -8.09 30.42
CA LYS A 375 13.78 -9.50 30.12
C LYS A 375 13.26 -10.23 31.34
N GLN A 376 13.97 -10.11 32.47
CA GLN A 376 13.60 -10.78 33.71
C GLN A 376 12.18 -10.39 34.17
N ARG A 377 11.85 -9.09 34.08
CA ARG A 377 10.55 -8.58 34.50
C ARG A 377 9.45 -8.94 33.50
N LEU A 378 9.74 -8.94 32.21
CA LEU A 378 8.83 -9.49 31.21
C LEU A 378 8.55 -10.98 31.46
N ILE A 379 9.54 -11.77 31.90
CA ILE A 379 9.32 -13.17 32.29
C ILE A 379 8.35 -13.26 33.47
N TRP A 380 8.54 -12.47 34.52
CA TRP A 380 7.62 -12.45 35.67
C TRP A 380 6.21 -12.02 35.26
N PHE A 381 6.11 -10.96 34.47
CA PHE A 381 4.86 -10.40 33.95
C PHE A 381 4.09 -11.43 33.12
N THR A 382 4.76 -12.03 32.12
CA THR A 382 4.16 -13.03 31.23
C THR A 382 3.80 -14.32 31.96
N ASN A 383 4.57 -14.74 32.97
CA ASN A 383 4.27 -15.93 33.77
C ASN A 383 2.96 -15.78 34.57
N VAL A 384 2.73 -14.62 35.19
CA VAL A 384 1.47 -14.34 35.90
C VAL A 384 0.29 -14.36 34.93
N ILE A 385 0.45 -13.70 33.78
CA ILE A 385 -0.56 -13.67 32.74
C ILE A 385 -0.92 -15.09 32.29
N ARG A 386 0.07 -15.91 31.96
CA ARG A 386 -0.15 -17.29 31.51
C ARG A 386 -0.78 -18.18 32.58
N LYS A 387 -0.43 -17.95 33.85
CA LYS A 387 -1.03 -18.66 34.98
C LYS A 387 -2.51 -18.32 35.13
N ASN A 388 -2.88 -17.05 34.95
CA ASN A 388 -4.26 -16.57 35.11
C ASN A 388 -5.11 -16.86 33.86
N HIS A 389 -4.51 -16.83 32.67
CA HIS A 389 -5.18 -16.90 31.38
C HIS A 389 -4.44 -17.85 30.41
N PRO A 390 -4.47 -19.17 30.64
CA PRO A 390 -3.69 -20.14 29.86
C PRO A 390 -4.10 -20.21 28.38
N GLU A 391 -5.35 -19.85 28.05
CA GLU A 391 -5.90 -19.88 26.69
C GLU A 391 -5.58 -18.61 25.87
N MET A 392 -5.04 -17.57 26.51
CA MET A 392 -4.72 -16.32 25.82
C MET A 392 -3.53 -16.51 24.87
N ARG A 393 -3.66 -15.97 23.65
CA ARG A 393 -2.55 -15.89 22.68
C ARG A 393 -1.67 -14.70 23.03
N LEU A 394 -0.60 -14.95 23.77
CA LEU A 394 0.35 -13.95 24.22
C LEU A 394 1.53 -13.90 23.26
N MET A 395 1.85 -12.70 22.77
CA MET A 395 2.96 -12.46 21.85
C MET A 395 3.67 -11.16 22.19
N ASP A 396 4.93 -11.06 21.76
CA ASP A 396 5.72 -9.85 21.81
C ASP A 396 5.61 -9.10 20.48
N TYR A 397 5.04 -7.89 20.52
CA TYR A 397 4.81 -7.12 19.30
C TYR A 397 6.13 -6.68 18.63
N TRP A 398 7.07 -6.13 19.40
CA TRP A 398 8.33 -5.59 18.87
C TRP A 398 9.51 -6.54 18.99
N GLY A 399 9.50 -7.39 20.01
CA GLY A 399 10.53 -8.40 20.20
C GLY A 399 10.37 -9.62 19.29
N GLY A 400 9.23 -9.80 18.62
CA GLY A 400 9.06 -10.78 17.54
C GLY A 400 9.35 -12.24 17.92
N GLY A 401 9.77 -13.03 16.92
CA GLY A 401 10.19 -14.42 17.10
C GLY A 401 11.67 -14.60 17.50
N ALA A 402 12.04 -15.84 17.82
CA ALA A 402 13.44 -16.20 18.09
C ALA A 402 14.33 -16.01 16.85
N TYR A 403 13.76 -16.24 15.68
CA TYR A 403 14.34 -15.86 14.41
C TYR A 403 13.58 -14.66 13.82
N THR A 404 14.19 -13.47 13.86
CA THR A 404 13.63 -12.25 13.28
C THR A 404 13.84 -12.21 11.78
N ASN A 405 12.91 -11.59 11.06
CA ASN A 405 12.89 -11.52 9.61
C ASN A 405 14.09 -10.72 9.08
N PRO A 406 15.12 -11.37 8.50
CA PRO A 406 16.27 -10.63 7.99
C PRO A 406 15.80 -9.76 6.81
N HIS A 407 16.35 -8.55 6.71
CA HIS A 407 16.16 -7.68 5.56
C HIS A 407 16.87 -8.27 4.32
N ILE A 408 16.25 -9.28 3.72
CA ILE A 408 16.72 -9.93 2.49
C ILE A 408 16.26 -9.08 1.30
N ASN A 409 17.20 -8.45 0.61
CA ASN A 409 17.00 -7.91 -0.74
C ASN A 409 18.36 -7.78 -1.43
N THR A 410 18.42 -8.01 -2.74
CA THR A 410 19.67 -8.00 -3.51
C THR A 410 20.20 -6.59 -3.83
N VAL A 411 19.55 -5.53 -3.32
CA VAL A 411 19.79 -4.12 -3.68
C VAL A 411 20.35 -3.32 -2.50
N GLY A 412 20.73 -3.99 -1.41
CA GLY A 412 21.23 -3.37 -0.18
C GLY A 412 20.95 -4.15 1.10
N GLY A 413 20.24 -5.27 1.00
CA GLY A 413 19.98 -6.21 2.09
C GLY A 413 20.96 -7.38 2.11
N ALA A 414 20.69 -8.34 3.00
CA ALA A 414 21.51 -9.53 3.14
C ALA A 414 21.30 -10.50 1.96
N ASN A 415 22.35 -11.23 1.60
CA ASN A 415 22.31 -12.18 0.49
C ASN A 415 21.49 -13.42 0.89
N PRO A 416 20.47 -13.85 0.11
CA PRO A 416 19.68 -15.04 0.42
C PRO A 416 20.55 -16.29 0.68
N LYS A 417 21.69 -16.42 0.01
CA LYS A 417 22.60 -17.56 0.15
C LYS A 417 23.18 -17.71 1.55
N ASP A 418 23.34 -16.60 2.28
CA ASP A 418 23.91 -16.59 3.62
C ASP A 418 23.00 -17.29 4.65
N PHE A 419 21.70 -17.40 4.34
CA PHE A 419 20.67 -17.97 5.21
C PHE A 419 20.31 -19.42 4.89
N ILE A 420 20.88 -20.02 3.83
CA ILE A 420 20.61 -21.44 3.48
C ILE A 420 21.01 -22.37 4.64
N LYS A 421 22.13 -22.06 5.31
CA LYS A 421 22.63 -22.83 6.46
C LYS A 421 21.68 -22.85 7.64
N ASP A 422 20.80 -21.85 7.77
CA ASP A 422 19.88 -21.74 8.92
C ASP A 422 18.85 -22.88 8.90
N TYR A 423 18.58 -23.49 7.74
CA TYR A 423 17.76 -24.69 7.63
C TYR A 423 18.47 -25.98 8.08
N GLN A 424 19.80 -25.97 8.18
CA GLN A 424 20.61 -27.09 8.67
C GLN A 424 20.91 -26.93 10.16
N GLU A 425 21.14 -25.69 10.60
CA GLU A 425 21.50 -25.32 11.97
C GLU A 425 20.55 -24.22 12.50
N PRO A 426 19.25 -24.52 12.72
CA PRO A 426 18.28 -23.52 13.14
C PRO A 426 18.62 -22.99 14.53
N LYS A 427 18.84 -21.67 14.63
CA LYS A 427 19.18 -20.99 15.88
C LYS A 427 18.48 -19.65 16.00
N SER A 428 18.29 -19.21 17.25
CA SER A 428 17.85 -17.84 17.53
C SER A 428 18.86 -16.85 16.96
N ASN A 429 18.39 -15.83 16.25
CA ASN A 429 19.18 -14.63 15.93
C ASN A 429 18.76 -13.44 16.81
N ASN A 430 17.74 -13.63 17.64
CA ASN A 430 17.23 -12.63 18.56
C ASN A 430 17.68 -12.92 19.99
N SER A 431 18.38 -11.96 20.60
CA SER A 431 18.93 -12.08 21.94
C SER A 431 17.86 -12.08 23.03
N ASN A 432 16.61 -11.67 22.75
CA ASN A 432 15.52 -11.71 23.73
C ASN A 432 15.25 -13.13 24.26
N PHE A 433 15.62 -14.15 23.49
CA PHE A 433 15.44 -15.56 23.84
C PHE A 433 16.69 -16.19 24.47
N ASP A 434 17.72 -15.40 24.79
CA ASP A 434 18.86 -15.88 25.55
C ASP A 434 18.45 -16.28 26.98
N VAL A 435 19.22 -17.18 27.58
CA VAL A 435 19.02 -17.61 28.96
C VAL A 435 19.74 -16.63 29.87
N LEU A 436 19.01 -16.06 30.83
CA LEU A 436 19.56 -15.16 31.82
C LEU A 436 20.50 -15.91 32.78
N PRO A 437 21.41 -15.22 33.51
CA PRO A 437 22.34 -15.88 34.45
C PRO A 437 21.66 -16.72 35.54
N ASN A 438 20.41 -16.41 35.87
CA ASN A 438 19.60 -17.15 36.83
C ASN A 438 18.84 -18.36 36.22
N GLY A 439 19.02 -18.63 34.93
CA GLY A 439 18.36 -19.72 34.19
C GLY A 439 16.98 -19.38 33.61
N GLU A 440 16.42 -18.20 33.90
CA GLU A 440 15.14 -17.77 33.34
C GLU A 440 15.28 -17.33 31.86
N SER A 441 14.19 -17.42 31.08
CA SER A 441 14.20 -17.00 29.67
C SER A 441 12.79 -16.77 29.10
N LEU A 442 12.70 -15.90 28.08
CA LEU A 442 11.47 -15.69 27.30
C LEU A 442 11.14 -16.85 26.35
N ARG A 443 11.99 -17.89 26.24
CA ARG A 443 11.77 -19.09 25.41
C ARG A 443 10.43 -19.78 25.59
N LYS A 444 9.79 -19.62 26.74
CA LYS A 444 8.47 -20.18 27.05
C LYS A 444 7.45 -19.10 27.43
N ALA A 445 7.75 -17.83 27.24
CA ALA A 445 6.86 -16.74 27.65
C ALA A 445 5.66 -16.57 26.71
N PHE A 446 5.86 -16.81 25.42
CA PHE A 446 4.87 -16.53 24.38
C PHE A 446 4.22 -17.80 23.86
N THR A 447 2.94 -17.70 23.47
CA THR A 447 2.15 -18.79 22.87
C THR A 447 1.83 -18.51 21.40
N ALA A 448 2.16 -17.32 20.91
CA ALA A 448 2.12 -16.94 19.52
C ALA A 448 3.38 -16.14 19.16
N THR A 449 3.81 -16.29 17.92
CA THR A 449 5.03 -15.70 17.35
C THR A 449 4.65 -14.85 16.14
N PRO A 450 4.78 -13.52 16.24
CA PRO A 450 4.53 -12.64 15.10
C PRO A 450 5.74 -12.65 14.17
N ILE A 451 5.45 -12.73 12.88
CA ILE A 451 6.41 -12.52 11.79
C ILE A 451 6.06 -11.18 11.15
N ASP A 452 6.96 -10.23 11.29
CA ASP A 452 6.80 -8.88 10.75
C ASP A 452 6.78 -8.91 9.21
N VAL A 453 5.67 -8.43 8.65
CA VAL A 453 5.49 -8.23 7.20
C VAL A 453 5.25 -6.77 6.87
N TYR A 454 5.92 -5.86 7.58
CA TYR A 454 5.83 -4.43 7.30
C TYR A 454 6.25 -4.13 5.87
N PRO A 455 5.44 -3.35 5.14
CA PRO A 455 5.86 -2.80 3.87
C PRO A 455 7.07 -1.89 4.12
N LYS A 456 8.17 -2.18 3.41
CA LYS A 456 9.44 -1.47 3.54
C LYS A 456 9.44 -0.22 2.68
N PRO A 457 10.22 0.82 3.03
CA PRO A 457 10.44 1.93 2.12
C PRO A 457 10.99 1.42 0.77
N MET A 458 10.52 1.99 -0.34
CA MET A 458 10.85 1.53 -1.70
C MET A 458 12.24 1.98 -2.21
N PHE A 459 13.28 1.93 -1.39
CA PHE A 459 14.67 2.19 -1.80
C PHE A 459 15.53 0.93 -1.62
N ALA A 460 16.48 0.58 -2.48
CA ALA A 460 16.69 0.97 -3.87
C ALA A 460 15.88 0.06 -4.82
N MET A 461 15.90 0.37 -6.11
CA MET A 461 15.29 -0.46 -7.16
C MET A 461 16.38 -1.17 -7.97
N ASP A 462 16.15 -2.43 -8.33
CA ASP A 462 17.03 -3.16 -9.24
C ASP A 462 16.75 -2.87 -10.73
N GLY A 463 17.57 -3.42 -11.63
CA GLY A 463 17.42 -3.21 -13.07
C GLY A 463 16.15 -3.78 -13.70
N GLN A 464 15.40 -4.62 -12.98
CA GLN A 464 14.10 -5.16 -13.41
C GLN A 464 12.92 -4.41 -12.78
N GLY A 465 13.19 -3.37 -11.98
CA GLY A 465 12.15 -2.59 -11.33
C GLY A 465 11.74 -3.12 -9.95
N ASN A 466 12.37 -4.18 -9.42
CA ASN A 466 11.97 -4.73 -8.12
C ASN A 466 12.41 -3.80 -6.98
N SER A 467 11.50 -3.57 -6.03
CA SER A 467 11.74 -2.87 -4.78
C SER A 467 11.88 -3.86 -3.61
N PRO A 468 12.32 -3.43 -2.41
CA PRO A 468 12.39 -4.31 -1.24
C PRO A 468 11.07 -5.02 -0.90
N ASN A 469 9.93 -4.46 -1.28
CA ASN A 469 8.60 -5.03 -1.01
C ASN A 469 8.32 -6.33 -1.77
N ASN A 470 8.94 -6.52 -2.93
CA ASN A 470 8.85 -7.77 -3.69
C ASN A 470 9.46 -8.96 -2.93
N PHE A 471 10.32 -8.71 -1.94
CA PHE A 471 11.02 -9.73 -1.16
C PHE A 471 10.30 -10.09 0.15
N VAL A 472 9.51 -9.17 0.70
CA VAL A 472 8.98 -9.26 2.08
C VAL A 472 8.20 -10.55 2.33
N LEU A 473 7.33 -10.95 1.39
CA LEU A 473 6.53 -12.17 1.52
C LEU A 473 7.40 -13.41 1.68
N LEU A 474 8.39 -13.57 0.80
CA LEU A 474 9.25 -14.75 0.80
C LEU A 474 10.23 -14.74 1.98
N SER A 475 10.70 -13.56 2.40
CA SER A 475 11.50 -13.41 3.62
C SER A 475 10.70 -13.80 4.87
N ALA A 476 9.41 -13.47 4.92
CA ALA A 476 8.52 -13.87 6.00
C ALA A 476 8.24 -15.39 6.00
N VAL A 477 8.05 -16.00 4.82
CA VAL A 477 7.97 -17.47 4.68
C VAL A 477 9.25 -18.16 5.15
N HIS A 478 10.42 -17.62 4.79
CA HIS A 478 11.70 -18.11 5.29
C HIS A 478 11.76 -18.04 6.83
N SER A 479 11.46 -16.88 7.40
CA SER A 479 11.53 -16.63 8.84
C SER A 479 10.62 -17.55 9.65
N LEU A 480 9.41 -17.82 9.16
CA LEU A 480 8.54 -18.82 9.75
C LEU A 480 9.20 -20.19 9.74
N ARG A 481 9.66 -20.66 8.59
CA ARG A 481 10.21 -22.01 8.47
C ARG A 481 11.35 -22.23 9.46
N ILE A 482 12.20 -21.22 9.65
CA ILE A 482 13.27 -21.31 10.66
C ILE A 482 12.69 -21.34 12.08
N ASN A 483 11.75 -20.46 12.44
CA ASN A 483 11.13 -20.49 13.77
C ASN A 483 10.42 -21.83 14.06
N GLN A 484 9.76 -22.45 13.07
CA GLN A 484 9.14 -23.76 13.21
C GLN A 484 10.15 -24.88 13.49
N LEU A 485 11.42 -24.69 13.10
CA LEU A 485 12.52 -25.62 13.40
C LEU A 485 13.16 -25.36 14.77
N ILE A 486 12.90 -24.22 15.42
CA ILE A 486 13.46 -23.89 16.73
C ILE A 486 12.66 -24.61 17.84
N PRO A 487 13.30 -25.45 18.69
CA PRO A 487 12.57 -26.37 19.59
C PRO A 487 11.56 -25.75 20.56
N TYR A 488 11.79 -24.51 20.99
CA TYR A 488 10.92 -23.80 21.93
C TYR A 488 9.93 -22.83 21.25
N GLN A 489 9.95 -22.75 19.92
CA GLN A 489 9.02 -21.95 19.12
C GLN A 489 8.06 -22.84 18.33
N LYS A 490 8.46 -24.07 17.97
CA LYS A 490 7.71 -24.97 17.08
C LYS A 490 6.23 -25.21 17.43
N ASP A 491 5.86 -25.08 18.70
CA ASP A 491 4.49 -25.32 19.19
C ASP A 491 3.68 -24.01 19.32
N ASN A 492 4.29 -22.85 19.03
CA ASN A 492 3.59 -21.57 19.01
C ASN A 492 2.70 -21.46 17.77
N LYS A 493 1.70 -20.57 17.87
CA LYS A 493 0.97 -20.09 16.71
C LYS A 493 1.79 -19.05 15.95
N PHE A 494 1.99 -19.20 14.65
CA PHE A 494 2.75 -18.24 13.85
C PHE A 494 1.81 -17.35 13.04
N ILE A 495 1.90 -16.04 13.23
CA ILE A 495 1.03 -15.10 12.52
C ILE A 495 1.84 -14.09 11.72
N PHE A 496 1.25 -13.57 10.64
CA PHE A 496 1.76 -12.36 10.01
C PHE A 496 1.28 -11.13 10.78
N TYR A 497 2.22 -10.31 11.19
CA TYR A 497 1.92 -8.99 11.72
C TYR A 497 2.15 -7.96 10.62
N GLY A 498 1.06 -7.37 10.12
CA GLY A 498 1.09 -6.48 8.97
C GLY A 498 0.59 -5.08 9.28
N TRP A 499 0.98 -4.14 8.43
CA TRP A 499 0.47 -2.76 8.40
C TRP A 499 -0.13 -2.49 7.03
N ASN A 500 -1.22 -1.73 6.97
CA ASN A 500 -1.89 -1.36 5.71
C ASN A 500 -1.13 -0.33 4.87
N ARG A 501 -0.03 0.25 5.36
CA ARG A 501 0.74 1.30 4.68
C ARG A 501 2.24 1.13 4.84
N TYR A 502 3.00 1.83 4.02
CA TYR A 502 4.46 1.85 4.08
C TYR A 502 4.95 2.54 5.34
N MET A 503 5.88 1.87 6.03
CA MET A 503 6.58 2.47 7.14
C MET A 503 7.43 3.64 6.60
N PRO A 504 7.27 4.87 7.14
CA PRO A 504 7.99 6.02 6.62
C PRO A 504 9.42 6.04 7.16
N LEU A 505 10.35 6.59 6.39
CA LEU A 505 11.52 7.24 7.01
C LEU A 505 11.09 8.57 7.64
N TYR A 506 11.86 9.04 8.64
CA TYR A 506 11.63 10.29 9.37
C TYR A 506 11.43 11.55 8.47
N LYS A 507 11.78 11.48 7.18
CA LYS A 507 11.60 12.58 6.20
C LYS A 507 11.04 12.11 4.86
N ASP A 508 10.36 10.97 4.79
CA ASP A 508 9.73 10.58 3.53
C ASP A 508 8.63 11.56 3.13
N PRO A 509 8.50 11.88 1.83
CA PRO A 509 7.42 12.74 1.38
C PRO A 509 6.08 12.02 1.57
N ILE A 510 5.08 12.80 1.97
CA ILE A 510 3.70 12.36 2.15
C ILE A 510 2.95 12.36 0.82
N ASN A 511 1.98 11.45 0.69
CA ASN A 511 1.04 11.40 -0.42
C ASN A 511 -0.19 12.28 -0.11
N PRO A 512 -0.53 13.25 -0.97
CA PRO A 512 -1.74 14.05 -0.79
C PRO A 512 -2.99 13.28 -1.22
N TRP A 513 -3.94 13.15 -0.32
CA TRP A 513 -5.27 12.62 -0.58
C TRP A 513 -6.25 13.78 -0.67
N HIS A 514 -7.01 13.85 -1.77
CA HIS A 514 -7.92 14.98 -2.04
C HIS A 514 -9.36 14.64 -1.67
N TYR A 515 -10.01 15.53 -0.93
CA TYR A 515 -11.36 15.37 -0.38
C TYR A 515 -12.22 16.57 -0.76
N ASN A 516 -13.34 16.31 -1.43
CA ASN A 516 -14.31 17.36 -1.71
C ASN A 516 -15.34 17.41 -0.58
N LEU A 517 -15.30 18.48 0.21
CA LEU A 517 -16.29 18.76 1.25
C LEU A 517 -17.51 19.43 0.65
N THR A 518 -18.68 19.13 1.20
CA THR A 518 -19.95 19.76 0.81
C THR A 518 -20.33 20.92 1.73
N ASP A 519 -19.91 20.86 3.00
CA ASP A 519 -20.16 21.92 3.99
C ASP A 519 -19.01 22.02 5.02
N PRO A 520 -18.20 23.10 5.00
CA PRO A 520 -18.15 24.11 3.94
C PRO A 520 -17.70 23.51 2.60
N LYS A 521 -18.17 24.07 1.48
CA LYS A 521 -17.78 23.59 0.15
C LYS A 521 -16.32 23.92 -0.12
N GLY A 522 -15.52 22.92 -0.46
CA GLY A 522 -14.11 23.11 -0.81
C GLY A 522 -13.34 21.80 -0.90
N GLU A 523 -12.02 21.90 -1.07
CA GLU A 523 -11.12 20.77 -1.11
C GLU A 523 -10.22 20.75 0.12
N LEU A 524 -10.31 19.65 0.86
CA LEU A 524 -9.36 19.32 1.92
C LEU A 524 -8.33 18.36 1.32
N ILE A 525 -7.04 18.60 1.58
CA ILE A 525 -5.96 17.69 1.22
C ILE A 525 -5.37 17.12 2.50
N MET A 526 -5.53 15.82 2.72
CA MET A 526 -4.91 15.13 3.85
C MET A 526 -3.62 14.48 3.39
N ASN A 527 -2.53 14.84 4.03
CA ASN A 527 -1.25 14.23 3.76
C ASN A 527 -1.13 12.93 4.55
N GLN A 528 -0.80 11.83 3.86
CA GLN A 528 -0.74 10.50 4.45
C GLN A 528 0.42 9.68 3.88
N LEU A 529 0.75 8.59 4.55
CA LEU A 529 1.72 7.63 4.03
C LEU A 529 1.15 6.89 2.82
N GLU A 530 2.05 6.36 1.98
CA GLU A 530 1.67 5.54 0.84
C GLU A 530 1.07 4.21 1.34
N MET A 531 -0.04 3.80 0.74
CA MET A 531 -0.74 2.55 1.10
C MET A 531 -0.08 1.35 0.43
N MET A 532 -0.07 0.20 1.11
CA MET A 532 0.39 -1.07 0.55
C MET A 532 -0.45 -1.49 -0.67
N PRO A 533 0.15 -2.02 -1.75
CA PRO A 533 -0.57 -2.55 -2.91
C PRO A 533 -1.56 -3.66 -2.56
N ALA A 534 -2.67 -3.73 -3.31
CA ALA A 534 -3.70 -4.74 -3.10
C ALA A 534 -3.21 -6.17 -3.36
N SER A 535 -2.35 -6.36 -4.35
CA SER A 535 -1.71 -7.65 -4.64
C SER A 535 -0.88 -8.17 -3.46
N GLN A 536 -0.16 -7.28 -2.78
CA GLN A 536 0.63 -7.59 -1.60
C GLN A 536 -0.28 -7.87 -0.38
N ALA A 537 -1.31 -7.05 -0.16
CA ALA A 537 -2.30 -7.26 0.90
C ALA A 537 -2.99 -8.64 0.79
N LEU A 538 -3.45 -8.98 -0.42
CA LEU A 538 -4.07 -10.28 -0.70
C LEU A 538 -3.07 -11.42 -0.51
N SER A 539 -1.82 -11.24 -0.94
CA SER A 539 -0.75 -12.22 -0.75
C SER A 539 -0.48 -12.49 0.72
N PHE A 540 -0.30 -11.44 1.54
CA PHE A 540 -0.08 -11.61 2.97
C PHE A 540 -1.26 -12.30 3.65
N SER A 541 -2.49 -11.95 3.30
CA SER A 541 -3.68 -12.62 3.84
C SER A 541 -3.70 -14.12 3.48
N LEU A 542 -3.60 -14.46 2.20
CA LEU A 542 -3.67 -15.85 1.75
C LEU A 542 -2.52 -16.69 2.30
N PHE A 543 -1.28 -16.19 2.20
CA PHE A 543 -0.13 -16.93 2.69
C PHE A 543 -0.22 -17.15 4.20
N SER A 544 -0.56 -16.13 4.99
CA SER A 544 -0.70 -16.25 6.45
C SER A 544 -1.81 -17.22 6.87
N LEU A 545 -2.92 -17.30 6.13
CA LEU A 545 -4.02 -18.20 6.46
C LEU A 545 -3.78 -19.63 5.97
N ILE A 546 -3.16 -19.79 4.81
CA ILE A 546 -2.93 -21.10 4.21
C ILE A 546 -1.72 -21.75 4.88
N LEU A 547 -0.55 -21.10 4.89
CA LEU A 547 0.70 -21.69 5.35
C LEU A 547 1.00 -21.49 6.85
N PHE A 548 0.32 -20.55 7.51
CA PHE A 548 0.60 -20.16 8.90
C PHE A 548 -0.68 -20.24 9.73
N ASP A 549 -0.70 -19.61 10.91
CA ASP A 549 -1.83 -19.60 11.83
C ASP A 549 -2.67 -18.32 11.75
N GLY A 550 -2.52 -17.49 10.73
CA GLY A 550 -3.33 -16.29 10.49
C GLY A 550 -2.56 -14.97 10.57
N TYR A 551 -3.27 -13.86 10.77
CA TYR A 551 -2.71 -12.52 10.73
C TYR A 551 -3.27 -11.59 11.81
N TYR A 552 -2.46 -10.58 12.12
CA TYR A 552 -2.86 -9.36 12.78
C TYR A 552 -2.62 -8.20 11.80
N LEU A 553 -3.66 -7.44 11.44
CA LEU A 553 -3.53 -6.24 10.62
C LEU A 553 -3.67 -4.99 11.50
N TRP A 554 -2.55 -4.30 11.71
CA TRP A 554 -2.50 -3.03 12.44
C TRP A 554 -2.81 -1.84 11.54
N GLN A 555 -3.39 -0.79 12.14
CA GLN A 555 -3.74 0.46 11.50
C GLN A 555 -3.66 1.61 12.49
N ASP A 556 -3.37 2.80 11.98
CA ASP A 556 -3.20 4.01 12.78
C ASP A 556 -4.49 4.85 12.95
N GLY A 557 -5.57 4.46 12.26
CA GLY A 557 -6.85 5.14 12.32
C GLY A 557 -7.79 4.47 13.34
N PRO A 558 -8.44 5.24 14.24
CA PRO A 558 -9.57 4.71 15.00
C PRO A 558 -10.73 4.39 14.05
N PRO A 559 -11.77 3.68 14.55
CA PRO A 559 -13.00 3.54 13.82
C PRO A 559 -13.54 4.87 13.25
N SER A 560 -14.04 4.83 12.01
CA SER A 560 -14.47 6.02 11.27
C SER A 560 -15.93 5.92 10.81
N GLY A 561 -16.63 7.06 10.83
CA GLY A 561 -18.00 7.21 10.32
C GLY A 561 -18.02 7.58 8.83
N SER A 562 -19.20 7.68 8.23
CA SER A 562 -19.39 7.94 6.81
C SER A 562 -19.63 9.40 6.45
N ASP A 563 -19.75 10.31 7.44
CA ASP A 563 -19.97 11.74 7.18
C ASP A 563 -18.77 12.33 6.43
N PRO A 564 -18.94 12.74 5.16
CA PRO A 564 -17.84 13.24 4.34
C PRO A 564 -17.32 14.62 4.80
N ASN A 565 -18.00 15.30 5.73
CA ASN A 565 -17.58 16.61 6.25
C ASN A 565 -16.99 16.53 7.67
N ALA A 566 -16.96 15.34 8.28
CA ALA A 566 -16.57 15.16 9.68
C ALA A 566 -15.05 15.15 9.92
N TYR A 567 -14.33 16.11 9.33
CA TYR A 567 -12.91 16.34 9.61
C TYR A 567 -12.75 17.38 10.70
N LYS A 568 -12.12 16.99 11.81
CA LYS A 568 -11.71 17.93 12.85
C LYS A 568 -10.26 18.28 12.61
N LEU A 569 -10.04 19.45 12.00
CA LEU A 569 -8.71 19.95 11.70
C LEU A 569 -8.17 20.70 12.91
N SER A 570 -6.96 20.36 13.32
CA SER A 570 -6.22 21.06 14.37
C SER A 570 -4.76 21.10 13.97
N LYS A 571 -4.12 22.25 14.23
CA LYS A 571 -2.67 22.40 14.05
C LYS A 571 -1.86 21.51 14.99
N ASP A 572 -2.48 21.05 16.09
CA ASP A 572 -1.92 20.09 17.05
C ASP A 572 -2.32 18.64 16.72
N GLY A 573 -3.02 18.41 15.61
CA GLY A 573 -3.41 17.09 15.13
C GLY A 573 -2.22 16.22 14.71
N TRP A 574 -2.46 14.93 14.52
CA TRP A 574 -1.40 13.96 14.21
C TRP A 574 -0.57 14.39 12.98
N GLY A 575 0.75 14.36 13.14
CA GLY A 575 1.74 15.21 12.47
C GLY A 575 2.04 15.00 10.98
N TRP A 576 1.08 14.56 10.17
CA TRP A 576 1.26 14.44 8.72
C TRP A 576 0.83 15.69 7.93
N GLY A 577 0.06 16.58 8.57
CA GLY A 577 -0.38 17.86 7.98
C GLY A 577 -1.59 17.76 7.05
N TYR A 578 -2.16 18.90 6.70
CA TYR A 578 -3.29 19.03 5.78
C TYR A 578 -3.28 20.42 5.14
N GLU A 579 -4.04 20.57 4.05
CA GLU A 579 -4.26 21.85 3.37
C GLU A 579 -5.75 22.04 3.09
N TRP A 580 -6.25 23.26 3.25
CA TRP A 580 -7.65 23.61 3.00
C TRP A 580 -7.75 24.65 1.88
N TYR A 581 -8.54 24.32 0.86
CA TYR A 581 -8.82 25.15 -0.31
C TYR A 581 -10.33 25.38 -0.43
N PRO A 582 -10.86 26.48 0.14
CA PRO A 582 -12.30 26.74 0.11
C PRO A 582 -12.78 27.02 -1.31
N ALA A 583 -13.97 26.52 -1.67
CA ALA A 583 -14.50 26.69 -3.03
C ALA A 583 -14.82 28.15 -3.39
N ASP A 584 -15.07 28.99 -2.38
CA ASP A 584 -15.30 30.43 -2.51
C ASP A 584 -14.02 31.27 -2.34
N GLY A 585 -12.86 30.64 -2.09
CA GLY A 585 -11.58 31.28 -1.85
C GLY A 585 -11.46 32.03 -0.51
N LYS A 586 -12.48 31.97 0.37
CA LYS A 586 -12.59 32.82 1.56
C LYS A 586 -12.94 32.07 2.84
N THR A 587 -13.67 30.96 2.74
CA THR A 587 -14.13 30.22 3.92
C THR A 587 -12.93 29.70 4.73
N PRO A 588 -12.81 30.08 6.01
CA PRO A 588 -11.65 29.72 6.81
C PRO A 588 -11.70 28.26 7.26
N GLU A 589 -10.52 27.71 7.55
CA GLU A 589 -10.31 26.31 7.94
C GLU A 589 -11.06 25.90 9.20
N ASN A 590 -11.25 26.81 10.16
CA ASN A 590 -11.95 26.54 11.42
C ASN A 590 -13.46 26.28 11.26
N GLU A 591 -14.03 26.49 10.06
CA GLU A 591 -15.40 26.08 9.75
C GLU A 591 -15.49 24.60 9.33
N VAL A 592 -14.37 23.96 8.97
CA VAL A 592 -14.34 22.55 8.58
C VAL A 592 -14.72 21.66 9.78
N GLY A 593 -15.70 20.79 9.57
CA GLY A 593 -16.20 19.86 10.60
C GLY A 593 -17.00 20.50 11.74
N ARG A 594 -17.26 21.81 11.70
CA ARG A 594 -18.04 22.52 12.74
C ARG A 594 -19.48 22.02 12.83
N ASN A 595 -20.08 21.69 11.68
CA ASN A 595 -21.45 21.18 11.57
C ASN A 595 -21.51 19.66 11.36
N ALA A 596 -20.37 18.96 11.56
CA ALA A 596 -20.28 17.52 11.36
C ALA A 596 -21.30 16.77 12.23
N LYS A 597 -21.92 15.74 11.65
CA LYS A 597 -22.86 14.87 12.33
C LYS A 597 -22.23 13.49 12.50
N GLY A 598 -22.40 12.88 13.66
CA GLY A 598 -21.89 11.54 13.91
C GLY A 598 -20.37 11.51 14.08
N LYS A 599 -19.75 10.43 13.61
CA LYS A 599 -18.34 10.10 13.84
C LYS A 599 -17.46 10.62 12.71
N GLY A 600 -16.18 10.79 13.01
CA GLY A 600 -15.21 11.42 12.10
C GLY A 600 -15.03 10.66 10.79
N ALA A 601 -14.78 11.40 9.72
CA ALA A 601 -14.49 10.84 8.40
C ALA A 601 -13.14 10.11 8.38
N PRO A 602 -12.97 9.07 7.54
CA PRO A 602 -11.68 8.41 7.35
C PRO A 602 -10.64 9.35 6.72
N TRP A 603 -9.41 9.30 7.24
CA TRP A 603 -8.30 10.16 6.82
C TRP A 603 -7.62 9.72 5.53
N TYR A 604 -7.96 8.54 5.00
CA TYR A 604 -7.46 7.94 3.76
C TYR A 604 -8.30 6.73 3.36
N TRP A 605 -8.14 6.28 2.11
CA TRP A 605 -8.77 5.06 1.61
C TRP A 605 -7.99 3.80 2.02
N ASP A 606 -8.58 3.00 2.90
CA ASP A 606 -7.98 1.75 3.38
C ASP A 606 -8.45 0.54 2.59
N PHE A 607 -8.16 0.55 1.29
CA PHE A 607 -8.40 -0.62 0.46
C PHE A 607 -7.62 -1.87 0.92
N PRO A 608 -6.41 -1.83 1.52
CA PRO A 608 -5.71 -3.06 1.91
C PRO A 608 -6.53 -3.96 2.84
N THR A 609 -7.30 -3.38 3.76
CA THR A 609 -8.21 -4.14 4.64
C THR A 609 -9.25 -4.95 3.87
N GLU A 610 -9.82 -4.40 2.80
CA GLU A 610 -10.73 -5.12 1.89
C GLU A 610 -10.06 -6.36 1.30
N TYR A 611 -8.77 -6.25 0.93
CA TYR A 611 -8.00 -7.35 0.35
C TYR A 611 -7.54 -8.38 1.38
N TYR A 612 -7.32 -7.97 2.64
CA TYR A 612 -7.12 -8.94 3.73
C TYR A 612 -8.37 -9.77 3.97
N VAL A 613 -9.54 -9.14 4.00
CA VAL A 613 -10.82 -9.84 4.18
C VAL A 613 -11.18 -10.68 2.96
N LEU A 614 -10.86 -10.21 1.75
CA LEU A 614 -10.93 -11.04 0.54
C LEU A 614 -10.10 -12.31 0.68
N GLY A 615 -8.84 -12.20 1.11
CA GLY A 615 -7.99 -13.36 1.36
C GLY A 615 -8.57 -14.30 2.42
N ASN A 616 -9.20 -13.77 3.47
CA ASN A 616 -9.90 -14.57 4.48
C ASN A 616 -11.08 -15.36 3.89
N TRP A 617 -11.93 -14.69 3.12
CA TRP A 617 -13.05 -15.34 2.43
C TRP A 617 -12.58 -16.42 1.45
N MET A 618 -11.53 -16.14 0.68
CA MET A 618 -10.94 -17.10 -0.26
C MET A 618 -10.32 -18.30 0.47
N ALA A 619 -9.59 -18.08 1.56
CA ALA A 619 -9.03 -19.15 2.39
C ALA A 619 -10.12 -20.00 3.04
N LYS A 620 -11.27 -19.40 3.42
CA LYS A 620 -12.43 -20.14 3.94
C LYS A 620 -12.98 -21.14 2.92
N GLN A 621 -12.89 -20.86 1.61
CA GLN A 621 -13.33 -21.79 0.56
C GLN A 621 -12.53 -23.09 0.50
N VAL A 622 -11.38 -23.14 1.19
CA VAL A 622 -10.48 -24.29 1.24
C VAL A 622 -10.15 -24.74 2.67
N GLU A 623 -10.96 -24.30 3.65
CA GLU A 623 -10.81 -24.63 5.07
C GLU A 623 -10.72 -26.15 5.30
N ASP A 624 -11.48 -26.92 4.53
CA ASP A 624 -11.56 -28.38 4.64
C ASP A 624 -10.20 -29.05 4.47
N VAL A 625 -9.30 -28.45 3.68
CA VAL A 625 -7.95 -28.95 3.40
C VAL A 625 -6.90 -28.31 4.30
N ILE A 626 -6.95 -26.99 4.50
CA ILE A 626 -5.89 -26.26 5.22
C ILE A 626 -5.89 -26.53 6.73
N VAL A 627 -7.05 -26.88 7.31
CA VAL A 627 -7.13 -27.26 8.73
C VAL A 627 -6.69 -28.72 8.90
N GLY A 628 -5.52 -28.90 9.49
CA GLY A 628 -4.92 -30.22 9.73
C GLY A 628 -4.28 -30.86 8.49
N GLY A 629 -4.11 -30.11 7.41
CA GLY A 629 -3.37 -30.55 6.22
C GLY A 629 -1.85 -30.42 6.38
N THR A 630 -1.11 -31.07 5.50
CA THR A 630 0.36 -31.03 5.46
C THR A 630 0.84 -30.11 4.34
N VAL A 631 1.72 -29.17 4.69
CA VAL A 631 2.33 -28.23 3.74
C VAL A 631 3.50 -28.90 3.00
N GLN A 632 3.60 -28.65 1.70
CA GLN A 632 4.77 -29.02 0.89
C GLN A 632 4.92 -28.10 -0.34
N ASP A 633 6.16 -27.78 -0.69
CA ASP A 633 6.48 -27.06 -1.94
C ASP A 633 6.34 -28.01 -3.15
N LEU A 634 5.90 -27.48 -4.29
CA LEU A 634 5.70 -28.28 -5.50
C LEU A 634 6.85 -28.11 -6.50
N ALA A 635 7.12 -29.15 -7.28
CA ALA A 635 8.00 -29.04 -8.44
C ALA A 635 7.29 -28.30 -9.56
N PHE A 636 8.02 -27.45 -10.28
CA PHE A 636 7.46 -26.64 -11.37
C PHE A 636 8.44 -26.44 -12.51
N ASN A 637 7.91 -26.20 -13.70
CA ASN A 637 8.70 -25.87 -14.87
C ASN A 637 8.95 -24.36 -14.94
N PHE A 638 10.22 -23.96 -15.05
CA PHE A 638 10.61 -22.57 -15.18
C PHE A 638 11.71 -22.44 -16.24
N ASN A 639 11.46 -21.63 -17.26
CA ASN A 639 12.35 -21.43 -18.40
C ASN A 639 12.80 -22.72 -19.10
N GLY A 640 11.93 -23.74 -19.14
CA GLY A 640 12.20 -25.04 -19.75
C GLY A 640 12.70 -26.10 -18.77
N ASP A 641 13.20 -25.71 -17.60
CA ASP A 641 13.77 -26.63 -16.61
C ASP A 641 12.79 -26.98 -15.50
N TRP A 642 12.86 -28.21 -14.99
CA TRP A 642 12.11 -28.62 -13.81
C TRP A 642 12.85 -28.23 -12.53
N ILE A 643 12.28 -27.31 -11.77
CA ILE A 643 12.73 -26.94 -10.45
C ILE A 643 12.18 -27.95 -9.45
N THR A 644 13.10 -28.66 -8.77
CA THR A 644 12.74 -29.59 -7.69
C THR A 644 12.72 -28.82 -6.37
N PRO A 645 11.63 -28.91 -5.57
CA PRO A 645 11.47 -28.13 -4.36
C PRO A 645 12.51 -28.55 -3.30
N LYS A 646 13.02 -27.57 -2.57
CA LYS A 646 13.91 -27.78 -1.41
C LYS A 646 13.34 -27.11 -0.17
N LYS A 647 13.80 -27.48 1.03
CA LYS A 647 13.33 -26.86 2.29
C LYS A 647 13.55 -25.34 2.31
N GLU A 648 14.63 -24.89 1.68
CA GLU A 648 15.03 -23.49 1.51
C GLU A 648 14.38 -22.80 0.28
N GLN A 649 13.33 -23.35 -0.32
CA GLN A 649 12.74 -22.85 -1.58
C GLN A 649 12.37 -21.36 -1.56
N ALA A 650 11.94 -20.81 -0.41
CA ALA A 650 11.64 -19.38 -0.30
C ALA A 650 12.88 -18.50 -0.56
N LEU A 651 14.06 -18.90 -0.07
CA LEU A 651 15.32 -18.19 -0.34
C LEU A 651 15.79 -18.38 -1.78
N LEU A 652 15.61 -19.59 -2.34
CA LEU A 652 15.96 -19.87 -3.74
C LEU A 652 15.08 -19.08 -4.70
N ALA A 653 13.79 -18.94 -4.39
CA ALA A 653 12.86 -18.11 -5.15
C ALA A 653 13.29 -16.64 -5.12
N ILE A 654 13.79 -16.14 -3.99
CA ILE A 654 14.38 -14.80 -3.91
C ILE A 654 15.65 -14.69 -4.76
N ASP A 655 16.63 -15.56 -4.52
CA ASP A 655 17.97 -15.50 -5.16
C ASP A 655 17.87 -15.59 -6.68
N GLN A 656 16.99 -16.47 -7.17
CA GLN A 656 16.85 -16.79 -8.58
C GLN A 656 15.66 -16.07 -9.25
N LYS A 657 14.93 -15.25 -8.49
CA LYS A 657 13.70 -14.54 -8.93
C LYS A 657 12.70 -15.47 -9.61
N GLN A 658 12.37 -16.55 -8.91
CA GLN A 658 11.45 -17.57 -9.38
C GLN A 658 10.07 -17.42 -8.74
N PRO A 659 9.02 -17.97 -9.37
CA PRO A 659 7.76 -18.22 -8.69
C PRO A 659 7.97 -19.05 -7.41
N PHE A 660 7.14 -18.77 -6.41
CA PHE A 660 7.02 -19.61 -5.23
C PHE A 660 5.70 -20.35 -5.27
N ILE A 661 5.76 -21.69 -5.29
CA ILE A 661 4.61 -22.57 -5.48
C ILE A 661 4.60 -23.63 -4.39
N THR A 662 3.55 -23.59 -3.57
CA THR A 662 3.36 -24.47 -2.42
C THR A 662 1.98 -25.07 -2.43
N SER A 663 1.79 -26.12 -1.64
CA SER A 663 0.53 -26.82 -1.52
C SER A 663 0.25 -27.29 -0.10
N ILE A 664 -1.01 -27.56 0.17
CA ILE A 664 -1.46 -28.26 1.36
C ILE A 664 -2.29 -29.45 0.95
N THR A 665 -1.97 -30.62 1.50
CA THR A 665 -2.70 -31.85 1.24
C THR A 665 -3.34 -32.41 2.50
N LYS A 666 -4.58 -32.89 2.36
CA LYS A 666 -5.29 -33.61 3.42
C LYS A 666 -6.04 -34.78 2.80
N GLY A 667 -5.56 -35.99 3.06
CA GLY A 667 -6.04 -37.17 2.34
C GLY A 667 -5.83 -37.00 0.83
N LYS A 668 -6.91 -37.09 0.04
CA LYS A 668 -6.87 -36.88 -1.42
C LYS A 668 -7.10 -35.42 -1.83
N GLN A 669 -7.41 -34.51 -0.92
CA GLN A 669 -7.66 -33.12 -1.27
C GLN A 669 -6.36 -32.34 -1.29
N ILE A 670 -6.25 -31.39 -2.23
CA ILE A 670 -5.10 -30.50 -2.35
C ILE A 670 -5.54 -29.05 -2.55
N VAL A 671 -4.79 -28.16 -1.93
CA VAL A 671 -4.80 -26.71 -2.21
C VAL A 671 -3.43 -26.35 -2.74
N VAL A 672 -3.37 -25.56 -3.81
CA VAL A 672 -2.11 -25.01 -4.35
C VAL A 672 -2.17 -23.49 -4.26
N LEU A 673 -1.15 -22.89 -3.68
CA LEU A 673 -0.96 -21.45 -3.58
C LEU A 673 0.33 -21.07 -4.30
N ALA A 674 0.25 -20.12 -5.21
CA ALA A 674 1.37 -19.71 -6.04
C ALA A 674 1.45 -18.19 -6.17
N VAL A 675 2.65 -17.65 -6.28
CA VAL A 675 2.90 -16.23 -6.52
C VAL A 675 4.23 -16.05 -7.26
N ASP A 676 4.33 -15.05 -8.13
CA ASP A 676 5.62 -14.57 -8.64
C ASP A 676 5.80 -13.11 -8.21
N SER A 677 6.48 -12.90 -7.08
CA SER A 677 6.66 -11.57 -6.52
C SER A 677 7.58 -10.66 -7.35
N PHE A 678 8.26 -11.20 -8.37
CA PHE A 678 9.24 -10.49 -9.20
C PHE A 678 8.76 -10.31 -10.65
N GLN A 679 7.57 -10.80 -10.98
CA GLN A 679 6.97 -10.68 -12.29
C GLN A 679 6.43 -9.27 -12.53
N SER A 680 6.67 -8.71 -13.72
CA SER A 680 6.15 -7.40 -14.10
C SER A 680 4.62 -7.33 -13.95
N PRO A 681 4.04 -6.20 -13.51
CA PRO A 681 2.63 -6.13 -13.09
C PRO A 681 1.59 -6.52 -14.15
N ASN A 682 1.92 -6.35 -15.43
CA ASN A 682 1.06 -6.71 -16.56
C ASN A 682 1.37 -8.10 -17.17
N ALA A 683 2.42 -8.77 -16.71
CA ALA A 683 2.82 -10.04 -17.29
C ALA A 683 1.87 -11.16 -16.85
N VAL A 684 1.68 -12.12 -17.75
CA VAL A 684 0.94 -13.36 -17.52
C VAL A 684 1.89 -14.51 -17.77
N ARG A 685 1.97 -15.45 -16.83
CA ARG A 685 2.75 -16.67 -16.97
C ARG A 685 1.91 -17.88 -16.64
N THR A 686 1.96 -18.89 -17.50
CA THR A 686 1.45 -20.23 -17.16
C THR A 686 2.62 -21.13 -16.86
N THR A 687 2.65 -21.72 -15.67
CA THR A 687 3.68 -22.66 -15.23
C THR A 687 3.10 -24.06 -15.07
N LYS A 688 3.81 -25.09 -15.55
CA LYS A 688 3.46 -26.47 -15.26
C LYS A 688 3.97 -26.84 -13.88
N VAL A 689 3.10 -27.42 -13.06
CA VAL A 689 3.42 -27.92 -11.72
C VAL A 689 3.17 -29.42 -11.66
N ARG A 690 3.99 -30.13 -10.89
CA ARG A 690 3.80 -31.55 -10.61
C ARG A 690 3.18 -31.71 -9.23
N LEU A 691 1.99 -32.30 -9.20
CA LEU A 691 1.26 -32.60 -7.98
C LEU A 691 1.88 -33.81 -7.25
N PRO A 692 1.53 -34.02 -5.96
CA PRO A 692 2.09 -35.12 -5.16
C PRO A 692 1.81 -36.53 -5.70
N ASP A 693 0.76 -36.70 -6.51
CA ASP A 693 0.44 -37.95 -7.19
C ASP A 693 1.18 -38.13 -8.54
N GLY A 694 2.06 -37.18 -8.88
CA GLY A 694 2.78 -37.15 -10.16
C GLY A 694 2.03 -36.48 -11.30
N THR A 695 0.75 -36.12 -11.11
CA THR A 695 -0.04 -35.44 -12.14
C THR A 695 0.57 -34.08 -12.47
N GLU A 696 0.74 -33.78 -13.75
CA GLU A 696 1.19 -32.47 -14.21
C GLU A 696 -0.02 -31.60 -14.58
N THR A 697 -0.04 -30.36 -14.10
CA THR A 697 -1.11 -29.41 -14.36
C THR A 697 -0.58 -28.00 -14.52
N ASN A 698 -1.36 -27.11 -15.13
CA ASN A 698 -0.97 -25.71 -15.28
C ASN A 698 -1.49 -24.86 -14.11
N VAL A 699 -0.68 -23.88 -13.71
CA VAL A 699 -1.03 -22.80 -12.78
C VAL A 699 -0.73 -21.48 -13.48
N GLU A 700 -1.67 -20.55 -13.46
CA GLU A 700 -1.51 -19.22 -14.02
C GLU A 700 -1.07 -18.22 -12.95
N LEU A 701 -0.13 -17.35 -13.29
CA LEU A 701 0.41 -16.27 -12.48
C LEU A 701 0.24 -14.95 -13.23
N TYR A 702 -0.30 -13.93 -12.57
CA TYR A 702 -0.53 -12.61 -13.16
C TYR A 702 0.09 -11.53 -12.28
N GLY A 703 0.99 -10.72 -12.85
CA GLY A 703 1.82 -9.79 -12.07
C GLY A 703 2.37 -10.44 -10.80
N ASN A 704 2.29 -9.70 -9.69
CA ASN A 704 2.59 -10.19 -8.35
C ASN A 704 1.33 -10.61 -7.55
N TRP A 705 0.21 -10.89 -8.24
CA TRP A 705 -1.01 -11.37 -7.59
C TRP A 705 -0.90 -12.86 -7.22
N PRO A 706 -1.38 -13.27 -6.05
CA PRO A 706 -1.39 -14.66 -5.65
C PRO A 706 -2.48 -15.45 -6.41
N SER A 707 -2.19 -16.70 -6.72
CA SER A 707 -3.13 -17.63 -7.35
C SER A 707 -3.41 -18.81 -6.40
N LEU A 708 -4.69 -19.03 -6.12
CA LEU A 708 -5.18 -20.10 -5.26
C LEU A 708 -5.94 -21.13 -6.09
N TYR A 709 -5.63 -22.40 -5.91
CA TYR A 709 -6.29 -23.52 -6.57
C TYR A 709 -6.68 -24.58 -5.54
N ARG A 710 -7.77 -25.32 -5.83
CA ARG A 710 -8.17 -26.52 -5.11
C ARG A 710 -8.36 -27.69 -6.06
N GLY A 711 -8.19 -28.91 -5.58
CA GLY A 711 -8.46 -30.10 -6.37
C GLY A 711 -8.40 -31.39 -5.57
N THR A 712 -8.45 -32.49 -6.30
CA THR A 712 -8.39 -33.85 -5.77
C THR A 712 -7.28 -34.60 -6.47
N LEU A 713 -6.37 -35.17 -5.69
CA LEU A 713 -5.31 -36.06 -6.14
C LEU A 713 -5.94 -37.39 -6.60
N THR A 714 -5.54 -37.84 -7.77
CA THR A 714 -5.89 -39.17 -8.24
C THR A 714 -5.00 -40.16 -7.50
N GLY A 715 -5.60 -41.06 -6.72
CA GLY A 715 -4.81 -42.08 -6.03
C GLY A 715 -4.03 -42.89 -7.07
N ALA A 716 -2.72 -43.05 -6.87
CA ALA A 716 -1.95 -44.03 -7.62
C ALA A 716 -2.66 -45.39 -7.51
N ARG A 717 -3.00 -45.97 -8.66
CA ARG A 717 -3.47 -47.36 -8.73
C ARG A 717 -2.32 -48.31 -8.44
#